data_AF-A0A9E4B546-F1
#
_entry.id   AF-A0A9E4B546-F1
#
_cell.length_a   1.000
_cell.length_b   1.000
_cell.length_c   1.000
_cell.angle_alpha   90.00
_cell.angle_beta   90.00
_cell.angle_gamma   90.00
#
_symmetry.space_group_name_H-M   'P 1'
#
loop_
_entity.id
_entity.type
_entity.pdbx_description
1 polymer ?
#
loop_
_entity_poly.entity_id
_entity_poly.type
_entity_poly.pdbx_seq_one_letter_code
_entity_poly.pdbx_strand_id
1 'polypeptide(L)'
;MAVAAKEVTVEHLSLPEELILMLLNEENGYFHQIAGWQLNCAVIGAVLAELSLRERIDTDLESLFVVDETETGDPALDPILKEIAREPRKRNARYWIERFALRAESIIDLTLDRLVQEKILEHHEGEFWTLARTTWLPGAHSRPQEVSVGHLIKTRISNLIFSDMIPDPRSVIVVCLVNTCDVFRFMFKLDEEAEERINFICKMDLIGRSIAEAVIQNASAPLLRRAHLTKRVPAIKLRELLRSPHVRDGNLPALFAELAKKHGPVYQLSPPFSEPLTFLAGPEINHWANRHGRMYLRARDYFANFEKVYGASGVLPSLDGADHFRLRKAMAPAYSRRRLQSQVDQLYQHVRGFMADWKVGESYSARRLCRRMINAQISPMSVSVDSQDIFDDLMKYKERALTVHMLRLLPEFTLKTPGMKRRARAIDTLLGRVQSVHTPAQRAGCPRNLADDLLSLNSSDPQLVPESNLRFALSAALIASVYLGDAFSLVVYAMASRPDYYARIRAEADALFGNGDPAGDAFTPAAVDITHRFVTECLRMYPIVPVSVRNVMNSCVVEGYELPVGARINIAQTAPHYMEDVFPDPFKFDIDRYLPPRCEHRSPGYAPYGVGTHRCLGFRWMELQLMINVLMIAHHFTLEVAPANFKFRFAPFPSLKPSKKLKFRVAEQVRKVVA
;
A
#
# COMPACT_ATOMS: atom_id res chain seq x y z
N MET A 1 -24.66 -27.53 16.54
CA MET A 1 -25.81 -27.05 15.74
C MET A 1 -25.24 -26.37 14.51
N ALA A 2 -25.37 -27.01 13.35
CA ALA A 2 -24.91 -26.45 12.08
C ALA A 2 -25.83 -25.29 11.70
N VAL A 3 -25.27 -24.08 11.60
CA VAL A 3 -25.96 -22.94 10.98
C VAL A 3 -26.06 -23.27 9.50
N ALA A 4 -27.30 -23.45 9.01
CA ALA A 4 -27.57 -23.66 7.60
C ALA A 4 -26.91 -22.54 6.79
N ALA A 5 -26.03 -22.90 5.85
CA ALA A 5 -25.49 -21.94 4.91
C ALA A 5 -26.65 -21.44 4.05
N LYS A 6 -26.95 -20.14 4.13
CA LYS A 6 -27.97 -19.47 3.33
C LYS A 6 -27.53 -19.61 1.85
N GLU A 7 -28.35 -20.25 1.03
CA GLU A 7 -28.11 -20.37 -0.42
C GLU A 7 -28.32 -18.98 -1.06
N VAL A 8 -27.29 -18.45 -1.73
CA VAL A 8 -27.34 -17.12 -2.37
C VAL A 8 -27.64 -17.32 -3.86
N THR A 9 -28.82 -16.90 -4.33
CA THR A 9 -29.16 -16.80 -5.76
C THR A 9 -28.83 -15.40 -6.29
N VAL A 10 -28.51 -15.27 -7.59
CA VAL A 10 -28.28 -13.97 -8.26
C VAL A 10 -29.49 -13.04 -8.09
N GLU A 11 -30.70 -13.60 -7.97
CA GLU A 11 -31.96 -12.88 -7.76
C GLU A 11 -32.06 -12.15 -6.40
N HIS A 12 -31.20 -12.48 -5.43
CA HIS A 12 -31.19 -11.83 -4.11
C HIS A 12 -30.20 -10.66 -4.00
N LEU A 13 -29.42 -10.39 -5.04
CA LEU A 13 -28.52 -9.24 -5.06
C LEU A 13 -29.30 -7.96 -5.30
N SER A 14 -28.79 -6.84 -4.80
CA SER A 14 -29.21 -5.48 -5.12
C SER A 14 -28.45 -4.94 -6.34
N LEU A 15 -29.00 -3.93 -7.02
CA LEU A 15 -28.35 -3.34 -8.18
C LEU A 15 -26.93 -2.80 -7.87
N PRO A 16 -26.66 -2.16 -6.71
CA PRO A 16 -25.30 -1.79 -6.33
C PRO A 16 -24.36 -2.99 -6.26
N GLU A 17 -24.81 -4.14 -5.71
CA GLU A 17 -24.01 -5.36 -5.62
C GLU A 17 -23.69 -5.93 -7.02
N GLU A 18 -24.69 -6.00 -7.90
CA GLU A 18 -24.48 -6.47 -9.28
C GLU A 18 -23.54 -5.56 -10.08
N LEU A 19 -23.69 -4.24 -9.94
CA LEU A 19 -22.79 -3.27 -10.54
C LEU A 19 -21.36 -3.49 -10.02
N ILE A 20 -21.17 -3.57 -8.71
CA ILE A 20 -19.84 -3.78 -8.12
C ILE A 20 -19.20 -5.09 -8.58
N LEU A 21 -19.96 -6.19 -8.66
CA LEU A 21 -19.47 -7.47 -9.16
C LEU A 21 -19.14 -7.46 -10.66
N MET A 22 -19.92 -6.74 -11.47
CA MET A 22 -19.61 -6.51 -12.89
C MET A 22 -18.30 -5.75 -13.06
N LEU A 23 -18.09 -4.71 -12.24
CA LEU A 23 -16.91 -3.87 -12.29
C LEU A 23 -15.67 -4.53 -11.66
N LEU A 24 -15.86 -5.59 -10.86
CA LEU A 24 -14.78 -6.35 -10.26
C LEU A 24 -14.16 -7.34 -11.26
N ASN A 25 -12.86 -7.24 -11.43
CA ASN A 25 -12.09 -8.18 -12.23
C ASN A 25 -11.81 -9.45 -11.44
N GLU A 26 -12.21 -10.60 -11.97
CA GLU A 26 -12.18 -11.88 -11.24
C GLU A 26 -10.77 -12.45 -11.08
N GLU A 27 -9.89 -12.16 -12.05
CA GLU A 27 -8.53 -12.68 -12.05
C GLU A 27 -7.65 -11.97 -11.03
N ASN A 28 -7.91 -10.68 -10.83
CA ASN A 28 -7.02 -9.81 -10.09
C ASN A 28 -7.69 -9.07 -8.93
N GLY A 29 -9.00 -9.22 -8.69
CA GLY A 29 -9.77 -8.63 -7.57
C GLY A 29 -9.79 -7.09 -7.45
N TYR A 30 -9.41 -6.39 -8.53
CA TYR A 30 -9.53 -4.94 -8.63
C TYR A 30 -10.76 -4.55 -9.45
N PHE A 31 -11.26 -3.33 -9.20
CA PHE A 31 -12.17 -2.70 -10.14
C PHE A 31 -11.45 -2.42 -11.46
N HIS A 32 -12.15 -2.55 -12.58
CA HIS A 32 -11.70 -1.99 -13.85
C HIS A 32 -11.35 -0.50 -13.67
N GLN A 33 -10.36 0.02 -14.40
CA GLN A 33 -9.93 1.41 -14.26
C GLN A 33 -11.02 2.37 -14.74
N ILE A 34 -11.86 2.81 -13.81
CA ILE A 34 -12.97 3.73 -14.03
C ILE A 34 -12.65 5.02 -13.31
N ALA A 35 -12.96 6.14 -13.94
CA ALA A 35 -12.81 7.41 -13.28
C ALA A 35 -13.79 7.50 -12.09
N GLY A 36 -13.26 7.70 -10.88
CA GLY A 36 -14.05 7.41 -9.68
C GLY A 36 -15.25 8.34 -9.44
N TRP A 37 -15.29 9.53 -10.04
CA TRP A 37 -16.54 10.31 -10.03
C TRP A 37 -17.64 9.64 -10.88
N GLN A 38 -17.29 9.07 -12.04
CA GLN A 38 -18.20 8.28 -12.87
C GLN A 38 -18.70 7.06 -12.07
N LEU A 39 -17.80 6.36 -11.38
CA LEU A 39 -18.16 5.24 -10.50
C LEU A 39 -19.13 5.68 -9.41
N ASN A 40 -18.84 6.79 -8.73
CA ASN A 40 -19.70 7.32 -7.69
C ASN A 40 -21.11 7.65 -8.23
N CYS A 41 -21.19 8.31 -9.39
CA CYS A 41 -22.48 8.58 -10.01
C CYS A 41 -23.23 7.29 -10.37
N ALA A 42 -22.54 6.30 -10.94
CA ALA A 42 -23.15 5.02 -11.32
C ALA A 42 -23.64 4.21 -10.10
N VAL A 43 -22.88 4.19 -9.00
CA VAL A 43 -23.28 3.54 -7.74
C VAL A 43 -24.52 4.21 -7.15
N ILE A 44 -24.58 5.54 -7.12
CA ILE A 44 -25.80 6.24 -6.69
C ILE A 44 -26.96 5.99 -7.66
N GLY A 45 -26.69 5.96 -8.97
CA GLY A 45 -27.67 5.57 -9.97
C GLY A 45 -28.25 4.19 -9.69
N ALA A 46 -27.42 3.21 -9.35
CA ALA A 46 -27.83 1.88 -8.94
C ALA A 46 -28.70 1.89 -7.68
N VAL A 47 -28.36 2.71 -6.68
CA VAL A 47 -29.16 2.87 -5.46
C VAL A 47 -30.55 3.45 -5.76
N LEU A 48 -30.63 4.52 -6.56
CA LEU A 48 -31.92 5.11 -6.94
C LEU A 48 -32.77 4.13 -7.76
N ALA A 49 -32.14 3.40 -8.68
CA ALA A 49 -32.82 2.37 -9.46
C ALA A 49 -33.33 1.22 -8.58
N GLU A 50 -32.55 0.79 -7.59
CA GLU A 50 -32.95 -0.26 -6.64
C GLU A 50 -34.13 0.20 -5.77
N LEU A 51 -34.12 1.44 -5.29
CA LEU A 51 -35.26 2.04 -4.59
C LEU A 51 -36.51 2.09 -5.47
N SER A 52 -36.35 2.32 -6.77
CA SER A 52 -37.46 2.33 -7.72
C SER A 52 -38.02 0.94 -7.99
N LEU A 53 -37.16 -0.07 -8.18
CA LEU A 53 -37.57 -1.48 -8.29
C LEU A 53 -38.26 -2.02 -7.03
N ARG A 54 -37.97 -1.43 -5.85
CA ARG A 54 -38.64 -1.74 -4.58
C ARG A 54 -39.86 -0.85 -4.29
N GLU A 55 -40.33 -0.10 -5.28
CA GLU A 55 -41.51 0.77 -5.20
C GLU A 55 -41.43 1.81 -4.06
N ARG A 56 -40.22 2.22 -3.68
CA ARG A 56 -40.00 3.28 -2.66
C ARG A 56 -40.01 4.65 -3.28
N ILE A 57 -39.48 4.75 -4.49
CA ILE A 57 -39.44 5.98 -5.27
C ILE A 57 -39.87 5.67 -6.70
N ASP A 58 -40.26 6.70 -7.43
CA ASP A 58 -40.46 6.62 -8.86
C ASP A 58 -39.98 7.94 -9.49
N THR A 59 -39.58 7.87 -10.76
CA THR A 59 -38.85 8.96 -11.43
C THR A 59 -39.21 9.03 -12.90
N ASP A 60 -39.49 10.24 -13.36
CA ASP A 60 -39.52 10.58 -14.77
C ASP A 60 -38.25 11.38 -15.14
N LEU A 61 -38.24 12.07 -16.29
CA LEU A 61 -37.10 12.89 -16.74
C LEU A 61 -36.98 14.23 -15.98
N GLU A 62 -38.06 14.70 -15.35
CA GLU A 62 -38.17 16.04 -14.76
C GLU A 62 -38.22 16.03 -13.22
N SER A 63 -38.68 14.94 -12.60
CA SER A 63 -38.92 14.84 -11.16
C SER A 63 -38.79 13.40 -10.65
N LEU A 64 -38.33 13.29 -9.41
CA LEU A 64 -38.29 12.07 -8.61
C LEU A 64 -39.25 12.26 -7.42
N PHE A 65 -40.10 11.28 -7.19
CA PHE A 65 -41.13 11.28 -6.14
C PHE A 65 -41.00 10.06 -5.23
N VAL A 66 -41.36 10.24 -3.96
CA VAL A 66 -41.43 9.15 -2.97
C VAL A 66 -42.79 8.50 -3.08
N VAL A 67 -42.80 7.18 -3.23
CA VAL A 67 -43.99 6.33 -3.31
C VAL A 67 -44.30 5.74 -1.93
N ASP A 68 -43.27 5.27 -1.22
CA ASP A 68 -43.36 4.67 0.11
C ASP A 68 -42.11 5.02 0.94
N GLU A 69 -42.33 5.59 2.14
CA GLU A 69 -41.27 5.98 3.08
C GLU A 69 -40.75 4.83 3.96
N THR A 70 -41.37 3.65 3.86
CA THR A 70 -41.01 2.49 4.67
C THR A 70 -39.57 2.05 4.40
N GLU A 71 -38.78 1.89 5.47
CA GLU A 71 -37.39 1.43 5.39
C GLU A 71 -37.30 0.08 4.66
N THR A 72 -36.27 -0.06 3.84
CA THR A 72 -35.99 -1.27 3.06
C THR A 72 -35.21 -2.31 3.87
N GLY A 73 -34.63 -1.91 5.01
CA GLY A 73 -33.72 -2.73 5.81
C GLY A 73 -32.30 -2.79 5.25
N ASP A 74 -32.01 -2.02 4.20
CA ASP A 74 -30.70 -1.95 3.55
C ASP A 74 -29.97 -0.65 3.95
N PRO A 75 -28.85 -0.74 4.69
CA PRO A 75 -28.12 0.43 5.16
C PRO A 75 -27.54 1.29 4.03
N ALA A 76 -27.41 0.75 2.82
CA ALA A 76 -26.98 1.51 1.65
C ALA A 76 -28.12 2.35 1.02
N LEU A 77 -29.38 1.92 1.17
CA LEU A 77 -30.55 2.54 0.53
C LEU A 77 -31.30 3.48 1.49
N ASP A 78 -31.48 3.07 2.74
CA ASP A 78 -32.37 3.74 3.70
C ASP A 78 -31.96 5.19 4.05
N PRO A 79 -30.66 5.52 4.23
CA PRO A 79 -30.25 6.91 4.45
C PRO A 79 -30.59 7.84 3.28
N ILE A 80 -30.50 7.32 2.04
CA ILE A 80 -30.83 8.06 0.83
C ILE A 80 -32.35 8.28 0.76
N LEU A 81 -33.15 7.23 0.97
CA LEU A 81 -34.62 7.33 0.98
C LEU A 81 -35.11 8.37 1.99
N LYS A 82 -34.59 8.34 3.22
CA LYS A 82 -34.95 9.31 4.28
C LYS A 82 -34.63 10.75 3.89
N GLU A 83 -33.52 10.99 3.20
CA GLU A 83 -33.13 12.33 2.79
C GLU A 83 -33.96 12.83 1.60
N ILE A 84 -34.36 11.94 0.70
CA ILE A 84 -35.31 12.24 -0.38
C ILE A 84 -36.68 12.60 0.19
N ALA A 85 -37.22 11.80 1.12
CA ALA A 85 -38.54 12.02 1.73
C ALA A 85 -38.62 13.34 2.52
N ARG A 86 -37.51 13.79 3.10
CA ARG A 86 -37.45 15.05 3.87
C ARG A 86 -37.34 16.30 3.00
N GLU A 87 -37.08 16.19 1.69
CA GLU A 87 -36.90 17.35 0.83
C GLU A 87 -38.25 17.85 0.30
N PRO A 88 -38.70 19.06 0.69
CA PRO A 88 -40.02 19.56 0.31
C PRO A 88 -40.10 20.03 -1.15
N ARG A 89 -38.96 20.20 -1.83
CA ARG A 89 -38.89 20.66 -3.22
C ARG A 89 -38.82 19.48 -4.17
N LYS A 90 -39.57 19.54 -5.27
CA LYS A 90 -39.42 18.58 -6.37
C LYS A 90 -38.01 18.70 -6.97
N ARG A 91 -37.33 17.56 -7.06
CA ARG A 91 -35.98 17.42 -7.60
C ARG A 91 -35.94 16.23 -8.54
N ASN A 92 -35.13 16.28 -9.58
CA ASN A 92 -34.94 15.16 -10.51
C ASN A 92 -33.82 14.21 -10.04
N ALA A 93 -33.71 13.05 -10.68
CA ALA A 93 -32.65 12.07 -10.41
C ALA A 93 -31.24 12.69 -10.49
N ARG A 94 -31.00 13.63 -11.43
CA ARG A 94 -29.73 14.32 -11.58
C ARG A 94 -29.30 15.03 -10.30
N TYR A 95 -30.20 15.78 -9.67
CA TYR A 95 -29.91 16.49 -8.42
C TYR A 95 -29.51 15.53 -7.30
N TRP A 96 -30.23 14.42 -7.17
CA TRP A 96 -29.97 13.43 -6.12
C TRP A 96 -28.65 12.70 -6.35
N ILE A 97 -28.36 12.31 -7.59
CA ILE A 97 -27.06 11.71 -7.95
C ILE A 97 -25.91 12.65 -7.58
N GLU A 98 -25.99 13.92 -7.93
CA GLU A 98 -24.96 14.92 -7.59
C GLU A 98 -24.77 15.07 -6.08
N ARG A 99 -25.88 15.13 -5.33
CA ARG A 99 -25.89 15.30 -3.87
C ARG A 99 -25.30 14.09 -3.13
N PHE A 100 -25.57 12.88 -3.61
CA PHE A 100 -25.12 11.65 -2.95
C PHE A 100 -23.79 11.11 -3.48
N ALA A 101 -23.34 11.50 -4.67
CA ALA A 101 -22.08 11.00 -5.26
C ALA A 101 -20.85 11.27 -4.39
N LEU A 102 -20.86 12.32 -3.56
CA LEU A 102 -19.81 12.61 -2.57
C LEU A 102 -19.73 11.57 -1.44
N ARG A 103 -20.84 10.85 -1.17
CA ARG A 103 -20.95 9.79 -0.16
C ARG A 103 -20.94 8.39 -0.77
N ALA A 104 -20.77 8.25 -2.08
CA ALA A 104 -20.80 6.96 -2.75
C ALA A 104 -19.73 5.99 -2.22
N GLU A 105 -18.58 6.48 -1.77
CA GLU A 105 -17.53 5.62 -1.18
C GLU A 105 -18.05 4.83 0.03
N SER A 106 -18.84 5.46 0.91
CA SER A 106 -19.44 4.75 2.06
C SER A 106 -20.43 3.67 1.63
N ILE A 107 -21.12 3.88 0.51
CA ILE A 107 -22.05 2.91 -0.07
C ILE A 107 -21.28 1.75 -0.71
N ILE A 108 -20.18 2.05 -1.40
CA ILE A 108 -19.28 1.04 -1.97
C ILE A 108 -18.72 0.15 -0.85
N ASP A 109 -18.27 0.75 0.26
CA ASP A 109 -17.76 0.01 1.41
C ASP A 109 -18.83 -0.89 2.03
N LEU A 110 -20.04 -0.37 2.29
CA LEU A 110 -21.17 -1.17 2.79
C LEU A 110 -21.53 -2.33 1.84
N THR A 111 -21.52 -2.06 0.54
CA THR A 111 -21.80 -3.06 -0.51
C THR A 111 -20.75 -4.17 -0.50
N LEU A 112 -19.46 -3.82 -0.46
CA LEU A 112 -18.36 -4.78 -0.41
C LEU A 112 -18.38 -5.60 0.89
N ASP A 113 -18.63 -4.96 2.03
CA ASP A 113 -18.70 -5.63 3.33
C ASP A 113 -19.88 -6.64 3.36
N ARG A 114 -21.03 -6.30 2.77
CA ARG A 114 -22.17 -7.21 2.62
C ARG A 114 -21.85 -8.40 1.72
N LEU A 115 -21.21 -8.17 0.56
CA LEU A 115 -20.75 -9.25 -0.32
C LEU A 115 -19.75 -10.19 0.38
N VAL A 116 -18.94 -9.68 1.31
CA VAL A 116 -18.06 -10.50 2.15
C VAL A 116 -18.85 -11.30 3.20
N GLN A 117 -19.84 -10.67 3.86
CA GLN A 117 -20.72 -11.34 4.83
C GLN A 117 -21.51 -12.49 4.19
N GLU A 118 -22.01 -12.30 2.97
CA GLU A 118 -22.70 -13.31 2.16
C GLU A 118 -21.74 -14.34 1.53
N LYS A 119 -20.43 -14.25 1.82
CA LYS A 119 -19.38 -15.15 1.33
C LYS A 119 -19.28 -15.20 -0.20
N ILE A 120 -19.69 -14.14 -0.89
CA ILE A 120 -19.52 -13.95 -2.34
C ILE A 120 -18.12 -13.39 -2.61
N LEU A 121 -17.61 -12.54 -1.71
CA LEU A 121 -16.25 -12.02 -1.70
C LEU A 121 -15.45 -12.53 -0.49
N GLU A 122 -14.15 -12.72 -0.68
CA GLU A 122 -13.17 -12.94 0.37
C GLU A 122 -12.34 -11.67 0.56
N HIS A 123 -12.17 -11.24 1.81
CA HIS A 123 -11.33 -10.10 2.17
C HIS A 123 -9.95 -10.57 2.64
N HIS A 124 -8.90 -10.13 1.96
CA HIS A 124 -7.50 -10.50 2.24
C HIS A 124 -6.76 -9.42 3.05
N GLU A 125 -5.71 -9.81 3.78
CA GLU A 125 -4.80 -8.86 4.43
C GLU A 125 -4.26 -7.84 3.40
N GLY A 126 -4.55 -6.55 3.62
CA GLY A 126 -4.22 -5.47 2.68
C GLY A 126 -5.43 -4.86 1.96
N GLU A 127 -6.64 -5.17 2.41
CA GLU A 127 -7.91 -4.59 1.95
C GLU A 127 -8.18 -4.80 0.46
N PHE A 128 -8.10 -6.07 0.09
CA PHE A 128 -8.29 -6.53 -1.26
C PHE A 128 -9.33 -7.65 -1.28
N TRP A 129 -10.21 -7.61 -2.26
CA TRP A 129 -11.34 -8.53 -2.38
C TRP A 129 -11.11 -9.48 -3.55
N THR A 130 -11.35 -10.77 -3.35
CA THR A 130 -11.47 -11.73 -4.45
C THR A 130 -12.83 -12.38 -4.42
N LEU A 131 -13.32 -12.85 -5.57
CA LEU A 131 -14.51 -13.70 -5.61
C LEU A 131 -14.22 -15.00 -4.83
N ALA A 132 -15.12 -15.35 -3.93
CA ALA A 132 -15.05 -16.62 -3.20
C ALA A 132 -15.25 -17.76 -4.19
N ARG A 133 -14.37 -18.77 -4.15
CA ARG A 133 -14.46 -19.92 -5.06
C ARG A 133 -15.58 -20.92 -4.70
N THR A 134 -16.31 -20.68 -3.62
CA THR A 134 -17.15 -21.69 -2.94
C THR A 134 -18.66 -21.44 -2.95
N THR A 135 -19.16 -20.39 -3.60
CA THR A 135 -20.62 -20.15 -3.68
C THR A 135 -21.30 -21.15 -4.63
N TRP A 136 -22.15 -22.02 -4.07
CA TRP A 136 -22.81 -23.16 -4.70
C TRP A 136 -24.25 -22.84 -5.11
N LEU A 137 -24.73 -23.35 -6.26
CA LEU A 137 -26.16 -23.42 -6.62
C LEU A 137 -26.50 -24.74 -7.36
N PRO A 138 -27.66 -25.38 -7.09
CA PRO A 138 -28.08 -26.60 -7.78
C PRO A 138 -28.75 -26.29 -9.14
N GLY A 139 -28.51 -27.12 -10.17
CA GLY A 139 -29.40 -27.18 -11.35
C GLY A 139 -28.77 -27.46 -12.72
N ALA A 140 -27.45 -27.45 -12.88
CA ALA A 140 -26.84 -27.83 -14.16
C ALA A 140 -26.49 -29.32 -14.18
N HIS A 141 -27.31 -30.14 -14.84
CA HIS A 141 -26.97 -31.52 -15.17
C HIS A 141 -25.81 -31.55 -16.18
N SER A 142 -24.58 -31.30 -15.73
CA SER A 142 -23.29 -31.59 -16.38
C SER A 142 -22.18 -31.06 -15.47
N ARG A 143 -21.26 -31.92 -15.02
CA ARG A 143 -19.99 -31.67 -14.28
C ARG A 143 -19.80 -30.30 -13.59
N PRO A 144 -19.52 -30.24 -12.27
CA PRO A 144 -19.39 -28.97 -11.54
C PRO A 144 -18.16 -28.20 -12.02
N GLN A 145 -18.37 -27.12 -12.78
CA GLN A 145 -17.42 -26.02 -12.85
C GLN A 145 -17.74 -25.08 -11.69
N GLU A 146 -16.76 -24.77 -10.84
CA GLU A 146 -16.87 -23.72 -9.81
C GLU A 146 -17.00 -22.37 -10.54
N VAL A 147 -18.23 -21.92 -10.78
CA VAL A 147 -18.51 -20.64 -11.45
C VAL A 147 -18.83 -19.58 -10.40
N SER A 148 -18.12 -18.45 -10.44
CA SER A 148 -18.34 -17.33 -9.52
C SER A 148 -19.68 -16.64 -9.80
N VAL A 149 -20.28 -16.01 -8.78
CA VAL A 149 -21.51 -15.21 -8.96
C VAL A 149 -21.28 -14.06 -9.95
N GLY A 150 -20.10 -13.44 -9.92
CA GLY A 150 -19.69 -12.41 -10.87
C GLY A 150 -19.68 -12.92 -12.32
N HIS A 151 -19.22 -14.15 -12.54
CA HIS A 151 -19.21 -14.76 -13.87
C HIS A 151 -20.63 -14.97 -14.39
N LEU A 152 -21.56 -15.42 -13.55
CA LEU A 152 -22.97 -15.61 -13.95
C LEU A 152 -23.62 -14.30 -14.39
N ILE A 153 -23.38 -13.20 -13.66
CA ILE A 153 -23.88 -11.87 -14.05
C ILE A 153 -23.31 -11.47 -15.41
N LYS A 154 -21.99 -11.66 -15.61
CA LYS A 154 -21.33 -11.37 -16.89
C LYS A 154 -21.88 -12.23 -18.02
N THR A 155 -22.13 -13.51 -17.80
CA THR A 155 -22.75 -14.40 -18.79
C THR A 155 -24.16 -13.96 -19.13
N ARG A 156 -24.98 -13.59 -18.13
CA ARG A 156 -26.33 -13.07 -18.36
C ARG A 156 -26.31 -11.81 -19.23
N ILE A 157 -25.46 -10.84 -18.87
CA ILE A 157 -25.33 -9.58 -19.61
C ILE A 157 -24.73 -9.81 -21.00
N SER A 158 -23.74 -10.69 -21.12
CA SER A 158 -23.17 -11.10 -22.42
C SER A 158 -24.24 -11.70 -23.32
N ASN A 159 -25.07 -12.61 -22.81
CA ASN A 159 -26.15 -13.20 -23.60
C ASN A 159 -27.15 -12.13 -24.05
N LEU A 160 -27.46 -11.12 -23.24
CA LEU A 160 -28.35 -10.03 -23.66
C LEU A 160 -27.76 -9.15 -24.77
N ILE A 161 -26.44 -8.94 -24.76
CA ILE A 161 -25.74 -8.13 -25.75
C ILE A 161 -25.55 -8.87 -27.06
N PHE A 162 -25.23 -10.17 -27.02
CA PHE A 162 -24.90 -10.96 -28.20
C PHE A 162 -26.04 -11.89 -28.67
N SER A 163 -27.27 -11.68 -28.20
CA SER A 163 -28.44 -12.43 -28.65
C SER A 163 -29.72 -11.59 -28.69
N ASP A 164 -30.76 -12.14 -29.32
CA ASP A 164 -32.09 -11.52 -29.46
C ASP A 164 -32.98 -11.63 -28.21
N MET A 165 -32.43 -12.09 -27.07
CA MET A 165 -33.21 -12.18 -25.84
C MET A 165 -33.76 -10.82 -25.40
N ILE A 166 -35.02 -10.81 -24.95
CA ILE A 166 -35.67 -9.61 -24.41
C ILE A 166 -35.12 -9.39 -22.98
N PRO A 167 -34.48 -8.25 -22.70
CA PRO A 167 -33.92 -7.97 -21.38
C PRO A 167 -35.05 -7.64 -20.38
N ASP A 168 -34.91 -8.15 -19.15
CA ASP A 168 -35.74 -7.72 -18.03
C ASP A 168 -35.34 -6.31 -17.55
N PRO A 169 -36.23 -5.55 -16.88
CA PRO A 169 -35.97 -4.16 -16.47
C PRO A 169 -34.68 -3.98 -15.65
N ARG A 170 -34.38 -4.95 -14.77
CA ARG A 170 -33.20 -4.90 -13.91
C ARG A 170 -31.92 -5.06 -14.74
N SER A 171 -31.89 -6.01 -15.67
CA SER A 171 -30.77 -6.18 -16.59
C SER A 171 -30.59 -4.97 -17.51
N VAL A 172 -31.67 -4.32 -17.97
CA VAL A 172 -31.57 -3.07 -18.75
C VAL A 172 -30.84 -2.00 -17.94
N ILE A 173 -31.21 -1.80 -16.67
CA ILE A 173 -30.59 -0.81 -15.79
C ILE A 173 -29.09 -1.11 -15.60
N VAL A 174 -28.71 -2.37 -15.36
CA VAL A 174 -27.29 -2.75 -15.24
C VAL A 174 -26.53 -2.44 -16.53
N VAL A 175 -27.09 -2.80 -17.69
CA VAL A 175 -26.48 -2.50 -18.99
C VAL A 175 -26.28 -0.99 -19.16
N CYS A 176 -27.31 -0.19 -18.85
CA CYS A 176 -27.22 1.26 -18.90
C CYS A 176 -26.10 1.80 -18.01
N LEU A 177 -26.06 1.42 -16.73
CA LEU A 177 -25.08 1.91 -15.76
C LEU A 177 -23.64 1.50 -16.13
N VAL A 178 -23.44 0.25 -16.56
CA VAL A 178 -22.12 -0.24 -17.01
C VAL A 178 -21.67 0.49 -18.28
N ASN A 179 -22.58 0.75 -19.22
CA ASN A 179 -22.31 1.53 -20.42
C ASN A 179 -21.89 2.97 -20.07
N THR A 180 -22.55 3.61 -19.10
CA THR A 180 -22.18 4.98 -18.66
C THR A 180 -20.76 5.07 -18.08
N CYS A 181 -20.21 3.96 -17.58
CA CYS A 181 -18.86 3.89 -17.05
C CYS A 181 -17.79 3.59 -18.12
N ASP A 182 -18.18 3.38 -19.38
CA ASP A 182 -17.32 2.94 -20.50
C ASP A 182 -16.58 1.62 -20.21
N VAL A 183 -17.22 0.71 -19.47
CA VAL A 183 -16.55 -0.51 -18.97
C VAL A 183 -16.68 -1.69 -19.93
N PHE A 184 -17.72 -1.73 -20.77
CA PHE A 184 -17.97 -2.88 -21.65
C PHE A 184 -16.79 -3.20 -22.57
N ARG A 185 -16.06 -2.19 -23.04
CA ARG A 185 -14.86 -2.35 -23.88
C ARG A 185 -13.71 -3.10 -23.20
N PHE A 186 -13.67 -3.10 -21.87
CA PHE A 186 -12.69 -3.85 -21.08
C PHE A 186 -13.17 -5.26 -20.70
N MET A 187 -14.47 -5.52 -20.82
CA MET A 187 -15.09 -6.79 -20.43
C MET A 187 -15.36 -7.71 -21.62
N PHE A 188 -15.78 -7.14 -22.75
CA PHE A 188 -16.17 -7.85 -23.95
C PHE A 188 -15.44 -7.30 -25.17
N LYS A 189 -15.24 -8.15 -26.18
CA LYS A 189 -14.87 -7.69 -27.51
C LYS A 189 -16.16 -7.27 -28.21
N LEU A 190 -16.39 -5.96 -28.26
CA LEU A 190 -17.56 -5.39 -28.93
C LEU A 190 -17.25 -5.18 -30.41
N ASP A 191 -18.12 -5.69 -31.27
CA ASP A 191 -18.25 -5.27 -32.67
C ASP A 191 -19.35 -4.22 -32.80
N GLU A 192 -19.55 -3.72 -34.02
CA GLU A 192 -20.53 -2.66 -34.32
C GLU A 192 -21.96 -3.11 -33.97
N GLU A 193 -22.31 -4.38 -34.23
CA GLU A 193 -23.62 -4.96 -33.91
C GLU A 193 -23.87 -5.01 -32.39
N ALA A 194 -22.87 -5.39 -31.59
CA ALA A 194 -22.97 -5.36 -30.14
C ALA A 194 -23.11 -3.93 -29.58
N GLU A 195 -22.40 -2.94 -30.14
CA GLU A 195 -22.57 -1.53 -29.75
C GLU A 195 -23.98 -1.01 -30.09
N GLU A 196 -24.53 -1.36 -31.25
CA GLU A 196 -25.92 -1.05 -31.62
C GLU A 196 -26.92 -1.70 -30.68
N ARG A 197 -26.71 -2.98 -30.33
CA ARG A 197 -27.56 -3.72 -29.41
C ARG A 197 -27.57 -3.11 -28.01
N ILE A 198 -26.41 -2.73 -27.47
CA ILE A 198 -26.31 -2.02 -26.19
C ILE A 198 -27.11 -0.72 -26.22
N ASN A 199 -26.96 0.07 -27.29
CA ASN A 199 -27.69 1.33 -27.46
C ASN A 199 -29.21 1.12 -27.60
N PHE A 200 -29.63 0.02 -28.21
CA PHE A 200 -31.05 -0.37 -28.29
C PHE A 200 -31.59 -0.75 -26.91
N ILE A 201 -30.90 -1.63 -26.17
CA ILE A 201 -31.30 -2.05 -24.82
C ILE A 201 -31.46 -0.83 -23.90
N CYS A 202 -30.53 0.12 -23.96
CA CYS A 202 -30.59 1.34 -23.13
C CYS A 202 -31.81 2.25 -23.42
N LYS A 203 -32.53 2.02 -24.52
CA LYS A 203 -33.76 2.76 -24.88
C LYS A 203 -35.05 2.04 -24.47
N MET A 204 -34.97 0.79 -24.01
CA MET A 204 -36.14 -0.06 -23.74
C MET A 204 -36.85 0.25 -22.42
N ASP A 205 -36.14 0.79 -21.42
CA ASP A 205 -36.68 1.06 -20.08
C ASP A 205 -36.61 2.55 -19.72
N LEU A 206 -37.73 3.13 -19.28
CA LEU A 206 -37.85 4.56 -19.01
C LEU A 206 -37.08 4.97 -17.74
N ILE A 207 -37.11 4.14 -16.70
CA ILE A 207 -36.44 4.39 -15.42
C ILE A 207 -34.93 4.31 -15.61
N GLY A 208 -34.45 3.23 -16.22
CA GLY A 208 -33.05 3.02 -16.57
C GLY A 208 -32.52 4.12 -17.46
N ARG A 209 -33.30 4.61 -18.42
CA ARG A 209 -32.93 5.75 -19.26
C ARG A 209 -32.82 7.05 -18.48
N SER A 210 -33.81 7.39 -17.64
CA SER A 210 -33.78 8.63 -16.84
C SER A 210 -32.59 8.64 -15.89
N ILE A 211 -32.35 7.54 -15.18
CA ILE A 211 -31.22 7.39 -14.26
C ILE A 211 -29.89 7.42 -15.01
N ALA A 212 -29.76 6.72 -16.14
CA ALA A 212 -28.53 6.71 -16.93
C ALA A 212 -28.21 8.08 -17.54
N GLU A 213 -29.20 8.79 -18.09
CA GLU A 213 -29.02 10.18 -18.55
C GLU A 213 -28.58 11.07 -17.38
N ALA A 214 -29.18 10.91 -16.20
CA ALA A 214 -28.79 11.65 -15.01
C ALA A 214 -27.36 11.32 -14.54
N VAL A 215 -26.91 10.06 -14.65
CA VAL A 215 -25.52 9.65 -14.41
C VAL A 215 -24.60 10.32 -15.42
N ILE A 216 -24.87 10.19 -16.73
CA ILE A 216 -24.04 10.78 -17.82
C ILE A 216 -23.91 12.29 -17.64
N GLN A 217 -25.01 12.99 -17.38
CA GLN A 217 -25.01 14.45 -17.19
C GLN A 217 -24.20 14.89 -15.97
N ASN A 218 -24.17 14.10 -14.90
CA ASN A 218 -23.36 14.39 -13.71
C ASN A 218 -21.89 13.99 -13.90
N ALA A 219 -21.63 12.92 -14.63
CA ALA A 219 -20.28 12.48 -14.98
C ALA A 219 -19.59 13.53 -15.86
N SER A 220 -20.32 14.10 -16.81
CA SER A 220 -19.87 15.14 -17.76
C SER A 220 -20.00 16.59 -17.24
N ALA A 221 -20.56 16.80 -16.04
CA ALA A 221 -20.79 18.16 -15.50
C ALA A 221 -19.46 18.94 -15.28
N PRO A 222 -19.42 20.26 -15.57
CA PRO A 222 -18.21 21.07 -15.42
C PRO A 222 -17.68 21.12 -13.98
N LEU A 223 -16.35 21.06 -13.82
CA LEU A 223 -15.60 21.14 -12.55
C LEU A 223 -16.03 22.31 -11.64
N LEU A 224 -16.50 23.42 -12.22
CA LEU A 224 -16.94 24.61 -11.50
C LEU A 224 -18.09 24.36 -10.51
N ARG A 225 -18.98 23.39 -10.78
CA ARG A 225 -20.10 23.05 -9.89
C ARG A 225 -19.65 22.18 -8.70
N ARG A 226 -18.62 21.34 -8.91
CA ARG A 226 -18.02 20.48 -7.87
C ARG A 226 -17.22 21.28 -6.84
N ALA A 227 -16.53 22.33 -7.27
CA ALA A 227 -15.76 23.23 -6.42
C ALA A 227 -16.57 23.98 -5.34
N HIS A 228 -17.91 24.07 -5.48
CA HIS A 228 -18.79 24.67 -4.47
C HIS A 228 -19.18 23.71 -3.33
N LEU A 229 -18.96 22.41 -3.51
CA LEU A 229 -19.29 21.36 -2.53
C LEU A 229 -18.05 20.88 -1.75
N THR A 230 -16.86 21.35 -2.13
CA THR A 230 -15.57 20.89 -1.59
C THR A 230 -14.84 22.01 -0.85
N LYS A 231 -14.04 21.63 0.16
CA LYS A 231 -13.20 22.55 0.93
C LYS A 231 -12.02 22.99 0.06
N ARG A 232 -11.65 24.28 0.16
CA ARG A 232 -10.40 24.76 -0.42
C ARG A 232 -9.21 24.18 0.34
N VAL A 233 -8.21 23.67 -0.39
CA VAL A 233 -6.96 23.20 0.21
C VAL A 233 -6.17 24.40 0.73
N PRO A 234 -5.85 24.47 2.04
CA PRO A 234 -5.08 25.56 2.61
C PRO A 234 -3.63 25.53 2.11
N ALA A 235 -3.14 26.68 1.65
CA ALA A 235 -1.74 26.86 1.26
C ALA A 235 -0.93 27.43 2.43
N ILE A 236 0.04 26.66 2.91
CA ILE A 236 0.87 27.00 4.08
C ILE A 236 2.10 27.78 3.63
N LYS A 237 2.33 28.93 4.26
CA LYS A 237 3.47 29.79 3.94
C LYS A 237 4.76 29.20 4.50
N LEU A 238 5.86 29.22 3.74
CA LEU A 238 7.16 28.67 4.14
C LEU A 238 7.66 29.20 5.50
N ARG A 239 7.42 30.48 5.80
CA ARG A 239 7.78 31.10 7.09
C ARG A 239 7.16 30.42 8.32
N GLU A 240 6.02 29.77 8.14
CA GLU A 240 5.34 29.03 9.20
C GLU A 240 6.06 27.72 9.49
N LEU A 241 6.53 27.03 8.44
CA LEU A 241 7.35 25.82 8.58
C LEU A 241 8.64 26.13 9.36
N LEU A 242 9.31 27.24 9.03
CA LEU A 242 10.56 27.64 9.70
C LEU A 242 10.40 27.94 11.20
N ARG A 243 9.17 28.17 11.70
CA ARG A 243 8.90 28.39 13.12
C ARG A 243 8.70 27.08 13.89
N SER A 244 8.36 25.99 13.22
CA SER A 244 8.18 24.69 13.88
C SER A 244 9.53 24.14 14.37
N PRO A 245 9.63 23.71 15.64
CA PRO A 245 10.85 23.09 16.17
C PRO A 245 11.21 21.81 15.41
N HIS A 246 10.21 21.11 14.84
CA HIS A 246 10.41 19.86 14.12
C HIS A 246 11.21 20.01 12.83
N VAL A 247 11.18 21.19 12.19
CA VAL A 247 12.04 21.50 11.04
C VAL A 247 13.52 21.52 11.45
N ARG A 248 13.83 22.09 12.62
CA ARG A 248 15.21 22.15 13.14
C ARG A 248 15.76 20.78 13.51
N ASP A 249 14.90 19.91 14.03
CA ASP A 249 15.26 18.55 14.46
C ASP A 249 15.17 17.52 13.33
N GLY A 250 14.61 17.91 12.17
CA GLY A 250 14.42 17.07 10.99
C GLY A 250 13.29 16.04 11.12
N ASN A 251 12.44 16.16 12.16
CA ASN A 251 11.36 15.22 12.44
C ASN A 251 10.15 15.51 11.54
N LEU A 252 10.22 15.07 10.29
CA LEU A 252 9.17 15.28 9.30
C LEU A 252 7.79 14.71 9.71
N PRO A 253 7.67 13.48 10.26
CA PRO A 253 6.40 12.96 10.77
C PRO A 253 5.72 13.90 11.77
N ALA A 254 6.47 14.38 12.77
CA ALA A 254 5.94 15.31 13.77
C ALA A 254 5.55 16.66 13.16
N LEU A 255 6.33 17.16 12.20
CA LEU A 255 5.98 18.36 11.44
C LEU A 255 4.65 18.17 10.70
N PHE A 256 4.47 17.05 9.99
CA PHE A 256 3.23 16.79 9.25
C PHE A 256 2.03 16.61 10.19
N ALA A 257 2.23 16.02 11.36
CA ALA A 257 1.20 15.93 12.40
C ALA A 257 0.78 17.31 12.92
N GLU A 258 1.75 18.21 13.20
CA GLU A 258 1.50 19.58 13.63
C GLU A 258 0.69 20.36 12.56
N LEU A 259 1.09 20.23 11.29
CA LEU A 259 0.42 20.93 10.19
C LEU A 259 -1.00 20.40 9.96
N ALA A 260 -1.19 19.08 10.01
CA ALA A 260 -2.50 18.45 9.88
C ALA A 260 -3.46 18.91 10.99
N LYS A 261 -2.98 18.94 12.24
CA LYS A 261 -3.76 19.42 13.40
C LYS A 261 -4.19 20.87 13.25
N LYS A 262 -3.36 21.71 12.61
CA LYS A 262 -3.61 23.14 12.49
C LYS A 262 -4.46 23.53 11.28
N HIS A 263 -4.26 22.86 10.14
CA HIS A 263 -4.84 23.25 8.85
C HIS A 263 -5.85 22.24 8.30
N GLY A 264 -6.01 21.10 8.97
CA GLY A 264 -6.80 19.97 8.49
C GLY A 264 -5.96 18.92 7.76
N PRO A 265 -6.57 17.78 7.41
CA PRO A 265 -5.84 16.60 6.94
C PRO A 265 -5.28 16.73 5.52
N VAL A 266 -5.70 17.74 4.77
CA VAL A 266 -5.20 18.04 3.42
C VAL A 266 -4.70 19.47 3.39
N TYR A 267 -3.44 19.68 2.99
CA TYR A 267 -2.82 21.00 2.91
C TYR A 267 -1.75 21.06 1.81
N GLN A 268 -1.40 22.27 1.37
CA GLN A 268 -0.36 22.50 0.37
C GLN A 268 0.86 23.21 0.95
N LEU A 269 2.04 22.72 0.60
CA LEU A 269 3.30 23.39 0.83
C LEU A 269 3.83 23.93 -0.51
N SER A 270 4.22 25.20 -0.57
CA SER A 270 4.78 25.81 -1.77
C SER A 270 6.24 26.20 -1.53
N PRO A 271 7.22 25.32 -1.86
CA PRO A 271 8.62 25.69 -1.84
C PRO A 271 8.91 26.78 -2.88
N PRO A 272 9.91 27.65 -2.65
CA PRO A 272 10.35 28.61 -3.66
C PRO A 272 10.77 27.88 -4.94
N PHE A 273 10.34 28.38 -6.11
CA PHE A 273 10.72 27.88 -7.44
C PHE A 273 10.30 26.42 -7.73
N SER A 274 9.30 25.89 -7.03
CA SER A 274 8.74 24.54 -7.28
C SER A 274 7.21 24.57 -7.31
N GLU A 275 6.61 23.58 -7.96
CA GLU A 275 5.16 23.38 -7.93
C GLU A 275 4.66 23.13 -6.49
N PRO A 276 3.43 23.57 -6.15
CA PRO A 276 2.83 23.25 -4.87
C PRO A 276 2.76 21.74 -4.63
N LEU A 277 3.18 21.32 -3.43
CA LEU A 277 3.13 19.94 -2.97
C LEU A 277 1.89 19.77 -2.09
N THR A 278 0.93 18.97 -2.55
CA THR A 278 -0.25 18.60 -1.75
C THR A 278 0.13 17.47 -0.80
N PHE A 279 -0.16 17.63 0.48
CA PHE A 279 0.03 16.64 1.54
C PHE A 279 -1.31 16.19 2.08
N LEU A 280 -1.43 14.88 2.32
CA LEU A 280 -2.54 14.27 3.03
C LEU A 280 -1.96 13.59 4.28
N ALA A 281 -2.51 13.88 5.45
CA ALA A 281 -1.97 13.45 6.74
C ALA A 281 -3.10 13.22 7.76
N GLY A 282 -3.13 12.03 8.37
CA GLY A 282 -4.10 11.66 9.40
C GLY A 282 -4.42 10.16 9.39
N PRO A 283 -4.93 9.59 10.50
CA PRO A 283 -5.36 8.19 10.54
C PRO A 283 -6.48 7.89 9.51
N GLU A 284 -7.39 8.82 9.29
CA GLU A 284 -8.45 8.76 8.28
C GLU A 284 -7.89 8.73 6.85
N ILE A 285 -6.82 9.50 6.58
CA ILE A 285 -6.11 9.45 5.30
C ILE A 285 -5.44 8.09 5.09
N ASN A 286 -4.82 7.53 6.13
CA ASN A 286 -4.22 6.19 6.04
C ASN A 286 -5.29 5.14 5.74
N HIS A 287 -6.44 5.21 6.41
CA HIS A 287 -7.56 4.32 6.18
C HIS A 287 -8.10 4.45 4.75
N TRP A 288 -8.36 5.68 4.28
CA TRP A 288 -8.79 5.95 2.91
C TRP A 288 -7.77 5.46 1.88
N ALA A 289 -6.48 5.70 2.09
CA ALA A 289 -5.43 5.23 1.19
C ALA A 289 -5.33 3.70 1.14
N ASN A 290 -5.64 2.99 2.24
CA ASN A 290 -5.75 1.54 2.27
C ASN A 290 -6.94 1.03 1.45
N ARG A 291 -8.15 1.54 1.72
CA ARG A 291 -9.42 1.13 1.08
C ARG A 291 -9.50 1.54 -0.39
N HIS A 292 -9.30 2.83 -0.63
CA HIS A 292 -9.71 3.53 -1.85
C HIS A 292 -8.54 3.99 -2.71
N GLY A 293 -7.34 4.10 -2.12
CA GLY A 293 -6.15 4.59 -2.82
C GLY A 293 -5.88 3.89 -4.15
N ARG A 294 -6.18 2.59 -4.28
CA ARG A 294 -6.02 1.82 -5.52
C ARG A 294 -6.87 2.30 -6.71
N MET A 295 -8.01 2.93 -6.45
CA MET A 295 -8.93 3.41 -7.49
C MET A 295 -8.50 4.76 -8.05
N TYR A 296 -7.81 5.55 -7.22
CA TYR A 296 -7.52 6.95 -7.51
C TYR A 296 -6.04 7.25 -7.68
N LEU A 297 -5.15 6.43 -7.15
CA LEU A 297 -3.74 6.74 -7.02
C LEU A 297 -2.86 5.74 -7.76
N ARG A 298 -1.81 6.26 -8.40
CA ARG A 298 -0.74 5.45 -9.01
C ARG A 298 0.64 5.89 -8.56
N ALA A 299 1.57 4.94 -8.54
CA ALA A 299 2.98 5.15 -8.23
C ALA A 299 3.85 5.33 -9.49
N ARG A 300 3.38 4.88 -10.66
CA ARG A 300 4.15 4.85 -11.92
C ARG A 300 4.90 6.13 -12.25
N ASP A 301 4.25 7.29 -12.24
CA ASP A 301 4.89 8.55 -12.67
C ASP A 301 6.03 8.98 -11.74
N TYR A 302 5.97 8.58 -10.47
CA TYR A 302 7.00 8.90 -9.48
C TYR A 302 8.28 8.08 -9.69
N PHE A 303 8.15 6.82 -10.12
CA PHE A 303 9.28 5.90 -10.32
C PHE A 303 9.80 5.86 -11.76
N ALA A 304 9.03 6.31 -12.75
CA ALA A 304 9.32 6.16 -14.19
C ALA A 304 10.73 6.64 -14.60
N ASN A 305 11.23 7.74 -14.04
CA ASN A 305 12.58 8.22 -14.36
C ASN A 305 13.68 7.43 -13.63
N PHE A 306 13.37 6.85 -12.46
CA PHE A 306 14.33 6.07 -11.68
C PHE A 306 14.53 4.68 -12.28
N GLU A 307 13.49 4.01 -12.76
CA GLU A 307 13.61 2.69 -13.41
C GLU A 307 14.43 2.75 -14.70
N LYS A 308 14.34 3.86 -15.45
CA LYS A 308 15.16 4.10 -16.66
C LYS A 308 16.66 4.10 -16.38
N VAL A 309 17.09 4.45 -15.16
CA VAL A 309 18.50 4.36 -14.75
C VAL A 309 19.03 2.93 -14.81
N TYR A 310 18.12 1.96 -14.69
CA TYR A 310 18.39 0.52 -14.76
C TYR A 310 18.05 -0.09 -16.13
N GLY A 311 17.63 0.72 -17.11
CA GLY A 311 17.11 0.21 -18.39
C GLY A 311 15.79 -0.55 -18.24
N ALA A 312 15.11 -0.41 -17.09
CA ALA A 312 13.91 -1.13 -16.74
C ALA A 312 12.65 -0.28 -16.99
N SER A 313 11.51 -0.95 -17.12
CA SER A 313 10.18 -0.33 -17.25
C SER A 313 9.14 -1.24 -16.59
N GLY A 314 8.31 -0.69 -15.70
CA GLY A 314 7.29 -1.48 -15.01
C GLY A 314 7.90 -2.44 -13.98
N VAL A 315 8.78 -1.92 -13.14
CA VAL A 315 9.30 -2.65 -11.97
C VAL A 315 8.28 -2.63 -10.84
N LEU A 316 8.38 -3.57 -9.88
CA LEU A 316 7.40 -3.70 -8.81
C LEU A 316 7.00 -2.37 -8.12
N PRO A 317 7.91 -1.44 -7.76
CA PRO A 317 7.51 -0.17 -7.14
C PRO A 317 6.80 0.84 -8.07
N SER A 318 6.92 0.67 -9.40
CA SER A 318 6.33 1.57 -10.41
C SER A 318 5.08 1.00 -11.07
N LEU A 319 4.80 -0.30 -10.92
CA LEU A 319 3.56 -0.90 -11.38
C LEU A 319 2.40 -0.50 -10.48
N ASP A 320 1.20 -0.48 -11.06
CA ASP A 320 -0.05 -0.27 -10.34
C ASP A 320 -1.10 -1.28 -10.82
N GLY A 321 -2.22 -1.39 -10.09
CA GLY A 321 -3.34 -2.26 -10.48
C GLY A 321 -2.98 -3.75 -10.63
N ALA A 322 -3.51 -4.35 -11.70
CA ALA A 322 -3.43 -5.80 -11.95
C ALA A 322 -2.00 -6.32 -12.08
N ASP A 323 -1.17 -5.63 -12.87
CA ASP A 323 0.21 -6.05 -13.14
C ASP A 323 1.04 -5.99 -11.87
N HIS A 324 0.86 -4.92 -11.07
CA HIS A 324 1.50 -4.82 -9.76
C HIS A 324 1.10 -5.98 -8.86
N PHE A 325 -0.20 -6.30 -8.77
CA PHE A 325 -0.67 -7.39 -7.93
C PHE A 325 -0.15 -8.76 -8.38
N ARG A 326 -0.19 -9.06 -9.68
CA ARG A 326 0.33 -10.32 -10.24
C ARG A 326 1.82 -10.48 -9.92
N LEU A 327 2.63 -9.45 -10.21
CA LEU A 327 4.06 -9.48 -9.91
C LEU A 327 4.32 -9.56 -8.40
N ARG A 328 3.60 -8.78 -7.60
CA ARG A 328 3.72 -8.80 -6.14
C ARG A 328 3.40 -10.17 -5.56
N LYS A 329 2.32 -10.81 -6.02
CA LYS A 329 1.91 -12.16 -5.59
C LYS A 329 2.95 -13.20 -5.96
N ALA A 330 3.50 -13.13 -7.18
CA ALA A 330 4.58 -14.01 -7.63
C ALA A 330 5.86 -13.83 -6.79
N MET A 331 6.18 -12.60 -6.38
CA MET A 331 7.37 -12.29 -5.58
C MET A 331 7.18 -12.49 -4.07
N ALA A 332 5.95 -12.50 -3.56
CA ALA A 332 5.66 -12.56 -2.12
C ALA A 332 6.31 -13.73 -1.36
N PRO A 333 6.40 -14.96 -1.90
CA PRO A 333 7.07 -16.07 -1.22
C PRO A 333 8.54 -15.79 -0.88
N ALA A 334 9.26 -15.07 -1.75
CA ALA A 334 10.66 -14.70 -1.55
C ALA A 334 10.86 -13.79 -0.32
N TYR A 335 9.85 -12.98 0.01
CA TYR A 335 9.86 -12.04 1.15
C TYR A 335 9.04 -12.54 2.35
N SER A 336 8.60 -13.81 2.33
CA SER A 336 7.79 -14.39 3.40
C SER A 336 8.62 -14.58 4.67
N ARG A 337 7.99 -14.44 5.84
CA ARG A 337 8.62 -14.75 7.13
C ARG A 337 9.22 -16.16 7.13
N ARG A 338 8.49 -17.14 6.61
CA ARG A 338 8.91 -18.55 6.51
C ARG A 338 10.22 -18.71 5.73
N ARG A 339 10.41 -17.94 4.64
CA ARG A 339 11.67 -17.96 3.88
C ARG A 339 12.86 -17.58 4.77
N LEU A 340 12.76 -16.46 5.49
CA LEU A 340 13.83 -16.02 6.39
C LEU A 340 14.07 -17.01 7.54
N GLN A 341 13.00 -17.58 8.11
CA GLN A 341 13.12 -18.60 9.16
C GLN A 341 13.89 -19.84 8.69
N SER A 342 13.69 -20.28 7.44
CA SER A 342 14.43 -21.42 6.87
C SER A 342 15.91 -21.13 6.60
N GLN A 343 16.34 -19.87 6.71
CA GLN A 343 17.70 -19.41 6.43
C GLN A 343 18.35 -18.76 7.66
N VAL A 344 17.79 -18.96 8.86
CA VAL A 344 18.25 -18.28 10.07
C VAL A 344 19.70 -18.63 10.45
N ASP A 345 20.14 -19.85 10.15
CA ASP A 345 21.52 -20.27 10.42
C ASP A 345 22.53 -19.47 9.59
N GLN A 346 22.21 -19.20 8.32
CA GLN A 346 23.03 -18.33 7.46
C GLN A 346 23.05 -16.90 8.01
N LEU A 347 21.90 -16.42 8.49
CA LEU A 347 21.81 -15.11 9.12
C LEU A 347 22.74 -15.02 10.35
N TYR A 348 22.74 -16.03 11.23
CA TYR A 348 23.64 -16.06 12.39
C TYR A 348 25.11 -16.03 11.99
N GLN A 349 25.51 -16.86 11.01
CA GLN A 349 26.89 -16.89 10.51
C GLN A 349 27.32 -15.52 9.99
N HIS A 350 26.49 -14.86 9.18
CA HIS A 350 26.79 -13.52 8.66
C HIS A 350 26.85 -12.46 9.77
N VAL A 351 25.99 -12.55 10.77
CA VAL A 351 26.01 -11.65 11.94
C VAL A 351 27.29 -11.84 12.76
N ARG A 352 27.65 -13.08 13.08
CA ARG A 352 28.85 -13.39 13.86
C ARG A 352 30.11 -13.01 13.12
N GLY A 353 30.23 -13.35 11.84
CA GLY A 353 31.36 -12.96 11.01
C GLY A 353 31.56 -11.45 10.99
N PHE A 354 30.48 -10.66 10.94
CA PHE A 354 30.58 -9.20 10.98
C PHE A 354 30.92 -8.64 12.37
N MET A 355 30.43 -9.27 13.45
CA MET A 355 30.68 -8.84 14.83
C MET A 355 32.05 -9.31 15.36
N ALA A 356 32.66 -10.33 14.77
CA ALA A 356 33.97 -10.86 15.19
C ALA A 356 35.08 -9.81 15.13
N ASP A 357 34.96 -8.84 14.23
CA ASP A 357 35.93 -7.75 14.05
C ASP A 357 35.76 -6.60 15.05
N TRP A 358 34.74 -6.62 15.91
CA TRP A 358 34.44 -5.53 16.83
C TRP A 358 35.40 -5.54 18.02
N LYS A 359 36.02 -4.38 18.28
CA LYS A 359 37.00 -4.24 19.36
C LYS A 359 36.46 -3.36 20.49
N VAL A 360 36.62 -3.81 21.72
CA VAL A 360 36.28 -3.04 22.92
C VAL A 360 37.07 -1.71 22.94
N GLY A 361 36.37 -0.63 23.28
CA GLY A 361 36.91 0.73 23.29
C GLY A 361 36.80 1.46 21.95
N GLU A 362 36.67 0.76 20.82
CA GLU A 362 36.55 1.40 19.51
C GLU A 362 35.16 2.00 19.28
N SER A 363 35.11 3.04 18.44
CA SER A 363 33.89 3.73 18.05
C SER A 363 33.67 3.68 16.55
N TYR A 364 32.55 3.13 16.13
CA TYR A 364 32.18 2.99 14.72
C TYR A 364 31.08 3.97 14.34
N SER A 365 31.06 4.45 13.10
CA SER A 365 29.92 5.22 12.59
C SER A 365 28.67 4.33 12.57
N ALA A 366 27.63 4.71 13.32
CA ALA A 366 26.42 3.92 13.49
C ALA A 366 25.79 3.53 12.14
N ARG A 367 25.58 4.52 11.27
CA ARG A 367 25.01 4.31 9.94
C ARG A 367 25.86 3.38 9.08
N ARG A 368 27.18 3.55 9.07
CA ARG A 368 28.07 2.72 8.24
C ARG A 368 28.13 1.29 8.76
N LEU A 369 28.24 1.12 10.07
CA LEU A 369 28.27 -0.18 10.74
C LEU A 369 26.99 -0.97 10.44
N CYS A 370 25.83 -0.41 10.75
CA CYS A 370 24.54 -1.08 10.58
C CYS A 370 24.22 -1.38 9.11
N ARG A 371 24.47 -0.44 8.18
CA ARG A 371 24.25 -0.69 6.75
C ARG A 371 25.13 -1.82 6.21
N ARG A 372 26.40 -1.86 6.60
CA ARG A 372 27.31 -2.93 6.15
C ARG A 372 26.93 -4.28 6.76
N MET A 373 26.56 -4.31 8.03
CA MET A 373 26.07 -5.52 8.70
C MET A 373 24.82 -6.07 8.00
N ILE A 374 23.82 -5.23 7.74
CA ILE A 374 22.61 -5.66 7.02
C ILE A 374 22.94 -6.12 5.60
N ASN A 375 23.84 -5.42 4.88
CA ASN A 375 24.24 -5.85 3.54
C ASN A 375 25.00 -7.19 3.52
N ALA A 376 25.78 -7.47 4.57
CA ALA A 376 26.52 -8.73 4.71
C ALA A 376 25.57 -9.93 4.90
N GLN A 377 24.32 -9.67 5.31
CA GLN A 377 23.26 -10.67 5.43
C GLN A 377 22.43 -10.72 4.14
N ILE A 378 21.85 -9.59 3.73
CA ILE A 378 20.89 -9.54 2.62
C ILE A 378 21.51 -9.95 1.29
N SER A 379 22.75 -9.52 0.99
CA SER A 379 23.38 -9.79 -0.29
C SER A 379 23.57 -11.29 -0.56
N PRO A 380 24.26 -12.06 0.30
CA PRO A 380 24.40 -13.50 0.09
C PRO A 380 23.06 -14.24 0.21
N MET A 381 22.18 -13.88 1.13
CA MET A 381 20.91 -14.59 1.31
C MET A 381 19.91 -14.36 0.18
N SER A 382 19.92 -13.18 -0.45
CA SER A 382 18.96 -12.84 -1.50
C SER A 382 19.46 -13.22 -2.89
N VAL A 383 20.77 -13.06 -3.15
CA VAL A 383 21.33 -13.20 -4.49
C VAL A 383 22.65 -13.98 -4.52
N SER A 384 22.95 -14.79 -3.50
CA SER A 384 24.14 -15.67 -3.39
C SER A 384 25.49 -15.02 -3.72
N VAL A 385 25.60 -13.70 -3.55
CA VAL A 385 26.79 -12.92 -3.87
C VAL A 385 27.13 -12.05 -2.68
N ASP A 386 28.40 -12.04 -2.27
CA ASP A 386 28.91 -10.98 -1.41
C ASP A 386 29.18 -9.71 -2.25
N SER A 387 28.57 -8.61 -1.81
CA SER A 387 28.67 -7.29 -2.43
C SER A 387 29.32 -6.24 -1.52
N GLN A 388 29.94 -6.63 -0.41
CA GLN A 388 30.57 -5.70 0.53
C GLN A 388 31.62 -4.80 -0.12
N ASP A 389 32.38 -5.32 -1.08
CA ASP A 389 33.44 -4.62 -1.80
C ASP A 389 32.89 -3.51 -2.72
N ILE A 390 31.72 -3.72 -3.32
CA ILE A 390 31.06 -2.76 -4.22
C ILE A 390 29.98 -1.91 -3.54
N PHE A 391 29.65 -2.21 -2.28
CA PHE A 391 28.52 -1.63 -1.55
C PHE A 391 28.57 -0.08 -1.51
N ASP A 392 29.70 0.50 -1.12
CA ASP A 392 29.81 1.96 -0.96
C ASP A 392 29.60 2.72 -2.28
N ASP A 393 30.07 2.17 -3.40
CA ASP A 393 29.90 2.77 -4.72
C ASP A 393 28.48 2.58 -5.24
N LEU A 394 27.89 1.39 -5.05
CA LEU A 394 26.48 1.11 -5.33
C LEU A 394 25.56 2.08 -4.59
N MET A 395 25.82 2.33 -3.29
CA MET A 395 25.00 3.21 -2.47
C MET A 395 25.12 4.68 -2.83
N LYS A 396 26.34 5.17 -3.10
CA LYS A 396 26.54 6.56 -3.53
C LYS A 396 25.83 6.84 -4.86
N TYR A 397 25.90 5.91 -5.82
CA TYR A 397 25.20 6.04 -7.09
C TYR A 397 23.68 6.04 -6.89
N LYS A 398 23.15 5.10 -6.11
CA LYS A 398 21.71 4.98 -5.82
C LYS A 398 21.14 6.20 -5.10
N GLU A 399 21.78 6.67 -4.03
CA GLU A 399 21.33 7.87 -3.30
C GLU A 399 21.31 9.10 -4.22
N ARG A 400 22.30 9.22 -5.14
CA ARG A 400 22.30 10.28 -6.15
C ARG A 400 21.14 10.12 -7.15
N ALA A 401 20.91 8.91 -7.67
CA ALA A 401 19.84 8.63 -8.62
C ALA A 401 18.45 8.90 -8.04
N LEU A 402 18.20 8.53 -6.78
CA LEU A 402 16.97 8.86 -6.05
C LEU A 402 16.79 10.37 -5.91
N THR A 403 17.86 11.08 -5.53
CA THR A 403 17.81 12.54 -5.34
C THR A 403 17.54 13.30 -6.64
N VAL A 404 18.06 12.80 -7.76
CA VAL A 404 17.88 13.39 -9.10
C VAL A 404 16.50 13.07 -9.67
N HIS A 405 16.14 11.79 -9.77
CA HIS A 405 14.97 11.37 -10.56
C HIS A 405 13.67 11.32 -9.77
N MET A 406 13.72 11.03 -8.47
CA MET A 406 12.53 10.93 -7.63
C MET A 406 12.28 12.24 -6.87
N LEU A 407 13.27 12.70 -6.09
CA LEU A 407 13.13 13.93 -5.30
C LEU A 407 13.26 15.22 -6.12
N ARG A 408 13.87 15.14 -7.32
CA ARG A 408 14.13 16.29 -8.21
C ARG A 408 14.87 17.44 -7.53
N LEU A 409 15.72 17.13 -6.55
CA LEU A 409 16.52 18.11 -5.79
C LEU A 409 17.89 18.40 -6.41
N LEU A 410 18.34 17.55 -7.33
CA LEU A 410 19.62 17.71 -8.02
C LEU A 410 19.44 17.59 -9.54
N PRO A 411 20.18 18.37 -10.35
CA PRO A 411 20.12 18.28 -11.80
C PRO A 411 20.60 16.93 -12.35
N GLU A 412 20.08 16.53 -13.52
CA GLU A 412 20.40 15.24 -14.16
C GLU A 412 21.87 15.08 -14.54
N PHE A 413 22.56 16.17 -14.92
CA PHE A 413 23.97 16.11 -15.30
C PHE A 413 24.86 15.57 -14.16
N THR A 414 24.41 15.65 -12.91
CA THR A 414 25.18 15.18 -11.75
C THR A 414 25.41 13.67 -11.77
N LEU A 415 24.54 12.89 -12.43
CA LEU A 415 24.72 11.45 -12.67
C LEU A 415 25.70 11.15 -13.82
N LYS A 416 25.91 12.12 -14.72
CA LYS A 416 26.79 11.97 -15.90
C LYS A 416 28.27 12.25 -15.60
N THR A 417 28.60 12.66 -14.37
CA THR A 417 29.98 12.89 -13.93
C THR A 417 30.84 11.62 -14.01
N PRO A 418 32.15 11.70 -14.31
CA PRO A 418 33.01 10.51 -14.44
C PRO A 418 32.98 9.62 -13.19
N GLY A 419 32.98 10.24 -12.00
CA GLY A 419 32.89 9.52 -10.73
C GLY A 419 31.54 8.84 -10.49
N MET A 420 30.43 9.32 -11.05
CA MET A 420 29.13 8.62 -10.98
C MET A 420 29.04 7.51 -12.02
N LYS A 421 29.53 7.74 -13.25
CA LYS A 421 29.63 6.70 -14.29
C LYS A 421 30.46 5.50 -13.84
N ARG A 422 31.59 5.74 -13.14
CA ARG A 422 32.38 4.65 -12.54
C ARG A 422 31.58 3.85 -11.52
N ARG A 423 30.83 4.54 -10.66
CA ARG A 423 30.01 3.89 -9.61
C ARG A 423 28.82 3.13 -10.17
N ALA A 424 28.25 3.59 -11.29
CA ALA A 424 27.18 2.89 -11.99
C ALA A 424 27.59 1.46 -12.39
N ARG A 425 28.88 1.23 -12.69
CA ARG A 425 29.43 -0.09 -13.03
C ARG A 425 29.30 -1.12 -11.89
N ALA A 426 29.13 -0.69 -10.64
CA ALA A 426 28.88 -1.60 -9.53
C ALA A 426 27.60 -2.44 -9.75
N ILE A 427 26.61 -1.91 -10.48
CA ILE A 427 25.39 -2.65 -10.84
C ILE A 427 25.74 -3.76 -11.84
N ASP A 428 26.56 -3.45 -12.85
CA ASP A 428 27.02 -4.43 -13.84
C ASP A 428 27.86 -5.53 -13.20
N THR A 429 28.78 -5.16 -12.30
CA THR A 429 29.59 -6.12 -11.53
C THR A 429 28.72 -7.05 -10.70
N LEU A 430 27.69 -6.51 -10.02
CA LEU A 430 26.74 -7.34 -9.27
C LEU A 430 26.00 -8.32 -10.18
N LEU A 431 25.44 -7.84 -11.29
CA LEU A 431 24.66 -8.69 -12.21
C LEU A 431 25.51 -9.80 -12.81
N GLY A 432 26.74 -9.49 -13.24
CA GLY A 432 27.68 -10.50 -13.73
C GLY A 432 27.98 -11.57 -12.69
N ARG A 433 28.18 -11.18 -11.42
CA ARG A 433 28.37 -12.13 -10.31
C ARG A 433 27.13 -12.99 -10.06
N VAL A 434 25.94 -12.39 -10.09
CA VAL A 434 24.67 -13.12 -9.88
C VAL A 434 24.49 -14.15 -11.00
N GLN A 435 24.65 -13.75 -12.26
CA GLN A 435 24.57 -14.65 -13.41
C GLN A 435 25.60 -15.78 -13.33
N SER A 436 26.83 -15.48 -12.88
CA SER A 436 27.89 -16.47 -12.76
C SER A 436 27.74 -17.45 -11.60
N VAL A 437 26.82 -17.23 -10.66
CA VAL A 437 26.54 -18.14 -9.53
C VAL A 437 25.15 -18.77 -9.56
N HIS A 438 24.26 -18.29 -10.42
CA HIS A 438 22.88 -18.80 -10.59
C HIS A 438 22.74 -19.73 -11.81
N THR A 439 23.77 -20.52 -12.10
CA THR A 439 23.64 -21.60 -13.09
C THR A 439 22.99 -22.84 -12.46
N PRO A 440 22.28 -23.68 -13.22
CA PRO A 440 21.69 -24.91 -12.69
C PRO A 440 22.69 -25.80 -11.94
N ALA A 441 23.93 -25.88 -12.43
CA ALA A 441 25.00 -26.65 -11.80
C ALA A 441 25.42 -26.08 -10.43
N GLN A 442 25.55 -24.76 -10.30
CA GLN A 442 25.99 -24.12 -9.05
C GLN A 442 24.88 -24.01 -8.01
N ARG A 443 23.62 -23.99 -8.44
CA ARG A 443 22.46 -23.91 -7.54
C ARG A 443 21.92 -25.28 -7.14
N ALA A 444 22.47 -26.38 -7.69
CA ALA A 444 22.08 -27.73 -7.30
C ALA A 444 22.26 -27.96 -5.79
N GLY A 445 21.18 -28.35 -5.10
CA GLY A 445 21.18 -28.60 -3.65
C GLY A 445 21.22 -27.35 -2.76
N CYS A 446 21.29 -26.15 -3.33
CA CYS A 446 21.30 -24.91 -2.56
C CYS A 446 19.87 -24.47 -2.16
N PRO A 447 19.69 -23.82 -1.00
CA PRO A 447 18.41 -23.20 -0.65
C PRO A 447 18.03 -22.12 -1.67
N ARG A 448 16.78 -22.15 -2.11
CA ARG A 448 16.22 -21.19 -3.08
C ARG A 448 16.17 -19.77 -2.49
N ASN A 449 16.61 -18.78 -3.26
CA ASN A 449 16.67 -17.36 -2.89
C ASN A 449 15.86 -16.45 -3.84
N LEU A 450 15.91 -15.14 -3.63
CA LEU A 450 15.20 -14.16 -4.47
C LEU A 450 15.68 -14.15 -5.93
N ALA A 451 16.99 -14.30 -6.17
CA ALA A 451 17.52 -14.36 -7.53
C ALA A 451 17.05 -15.62 -8.28
N ASP A 452 17.02 -16.78 -7.63
CA ASP A 452 16.45 -18.01 -8.20
C ASP A 452 14.97 -17.80 -8.56
N ASP A 453 14.19 -17.17 -7.68
CA ASP A 453 12.78 -16.86 -7.91
C ASP A 453 12.61 -15.92 -9.12
N LEU A 454 13.40 -14.84 -9.20
CA LEU A 454 13.34 -13.88 -10.32
C LEU A 454 13.78 -14.48 -11.65
N LEU A 455 14.87 -15.27 -11.67
CA LEU A 455 15.36 -15.92 -12.89
C LEU A 455 14.40 -17.01 -13.36
N SER A 456 13.82 -17.77 -12.42
CA SER A 456 12.77 -18.74 -12.72
C SER A 456 11.53 -18.06 -13.30
N LEU A 457 11.08 -16.94 -12.72
CA LEU A 457 9.93 -16.17 -13.21
C LEU A 457 10.17 -15.59 -14.59
N ASN A 458 11.35 -15.00 -14.83
CA ASN A 458 11.74 -14.51 -16.15
C ASN A 458 11.76 -15.64 -17.20
N SER A 459 12.22 -16.84 -16.83
CA SER A 459 12.26 -17.99 -17.74
C SER A 459 10.87 -18.57 -18.03
N SER A 460 9.98 -18.63 -17.02
CA SER A 460 8.63 -19.19 -17.17
C SER A 460 7.62 -18.22 -17.77
N ASP A 461 7.77 -16.92 -17.47
CA ASP A 461 6.88 -15.85 -17.91
C ASP A 461 7.70 -14.56 -18.16
N PRO A 462 8.34 -14.45 -19.34
CA PRO A 462 9.10 -13.25 -19.71
C PRO A 462 8.25 -11.98 -19.81
N GLN A 463 6.92 -12.10 -19.93
CA GLN A 463 6.02 -10.93 -19.95
C GLN A 463 5.86 -10.36 -18.54
N LEU A 464 5.74 -11.23 -17.53
CA LEU A 464 5.64 -10.81 -16.13
C LEU A 464 6.95 -10.23 -15.60
N VAL A 465 8.10 -10.84 -15.93
CA VAL A 465 9.43 -10.33 -15.57
C VAL A 465 10.31 -10.24 -16.83
N PRO A 466 10.28 -9.12 -17.55
CA PRO A 466 11.14 -8.90 -18.72
C PRO A 466 12.63 -8.92 -18.35
N GLU A 467 13.49 -9.34 -19.28
CA GLU A 467 14.94 -9.36 -19.09
C GLU A 467 15.50 -7.97 -18.75
N SER A 468 14.97 -6.92 -19.38
CA SER A 468 15.30 -5.52 -19.10
C SER A 468 15.05 -5.13 -17.63
N ASN A 469 14.11 -5.80 -16.95
CA ASN A 469 13.77 -5.54 -15.56
C ASN A 469 14.64 -6.31 -14.57
N LEU A 470 15.36 -7.37 -14.98
CA LEU A 470 16.24 -8.15 -14.11
C LEU A 470 17.34 -7.30 -13.47
N ARG A 471 17.87 -6.31 -14.21
CA ARG A 471 18.86 -5.35 -13.71
C ARG A 471 18.39 -4.61 -12.47
N PHE A 472 17.13 -4.15 -12.48
CA PHE A 472 16.53 -3.54 -11.31
C PHE A 472 16.20 -4.58 -10.25
N ALA A 473 15.48 -5.64 -10.62
CA ALA A 473 14.92 -6.62 -9.69
C ALA A 473 15.98 -7.32 -8.85
N LEU A 474 17.10 -7.75 -9.46
CA LEU A 474 18.21 -8.41 -8.76
C LEU A 474 19.00 -7.43 -7.88
N SER A 475 18.97 -6.13 -8.17
CA SER A 475 19.63 -5.12 -7.33
C SER A 475 18.71 -4.52 -6.25
N ALA A 476 17.40 -4.78 -6.33
CA ALA A 476 16.38 -4.15 -5.50
C ALA A 476 16.50 -4.51 -4.01
N ALA A 477 16.79 -5.77 -3.68
CA ALA A 477 17.03 -6.18 -2.29
C ALA A 477 18.21 -5.42 -1.66
N LEU A 478 19.25 -5.13 -2.44
CA LEU A 478 20.38 -4.30 -2.00
C LEU A 478 20.05 -2.80 -1.93
N ILE A 479 18.99 -2.34 -2.62
CA ILE A 479 18.45 -0.99 -2.37
C ILE A 479 17.73 -1.00 -1.02
N ALA A 480 16.91 -2.01 -0.76
CA ALA A 480 16.15 -2.15 0.48
C ALA A 480 17.06 -2.29 1.71
N SER A 481 18.21 -2.97 1.57
CA SER A 481 19.20 -3.15 2.65
C SER A 481 19.70 -1.83 3.24
N VAL A 482 19.67 -0.74 2.47
CA VAL A 482 20.03 0.61 2.93
C VAL A 482 19.05 1.15 3.94
N TYR A 483 17.76 1.09 3.59
CA TYR A 483 16.68 1.56 4.45
C TYR A 483 16.59 0.72 5.71
N LEU A 484 16.76 -0.59 5.56
CA LEU A 484 16.83 -1.50 6.70
C LEU A 484 18.06 -1.22 7.58
N GLY A 485 19.23 -0.94 6.99
CA GLY A 485 20.42 -0.54 7.73
C GLY A 485 20.27 0.78 8.49
N ASP A 486 19.54 1.75 7.92
CA ASP A 486 19.18 2.99 8.61
C ASP A 486 18.18 2.73 9.74
N ALA A 487 17.15 1.90 9.52
CA ALA A 487 16.23 1.47 10.58
C ALA A 487 16.97 0.79 11.72
N PHE A 488 17.86 -0.15 11.39
CA PHE A 488 18.66 -0.87 12.36
C PHE A 488 19.55 0.08 13.16
N SER A 489 20.15 1.09 12.52
CA SER A 489 20.93 2.10 13.26
C SER A 489 20.10 2.92 14.26
N LEU A 490 18.82 3.16 13.98
CA LEU A 490 17.92 3.86 14.90
C LEU A 490 17.44 2.96 16.03
N VAL A 491 17.19 1.67 15.75
CA VAL A 491 16.87 0.66 16.78
C VAL A 491 18.05 0.47 17.74
N VAL A 492 19.27 0.30 17.22
CA VAL A 492 20.48 0.16 18.06
C VAL A 492 20.75 1.45 18.84
N TYR A 493 20.50 2.63 18.26
CA TYR A 493 20.55 3.89 18.98
C TYR A 493 19.54 3.94 20.13
N ALA A 494 18.29 3.55 19.89
CA ALA A 494 17.26 3.54 20.92
C ALA A 494 17.64 2.60 22.07
N MET A 495 18.26 1.46 21.76
CA MET A 495 18.70 0.46 22.74
C MET A 495 19.90 0.98 23.54
N ALA A 496 20.94 1.46 22.86
CA ALA A 496 22.16 1.99 23.47
C ALA A 496 21.93 3.28 24.28
N SER A 497 20.85 4.03 24.01
CA SER A 497 20.47 5.23 24.77
C SER A 497 19.55 4.96 25.95
N ARG A 498 19.12 3.70 26.17
CA ARG A 498 18.18 3.32 27.24
C ARG A 498 18.67 2.05 27.95
N PRO A 499 19.57 2.18 28.94
CA PRO A 499 20.19 1.04 29.64
C PRO A 499 19.17 0.05 30.22
N ASP A 500 18.03 0.52 30.73
CA ASP A 500 16.98 -0.35 31.29
C ASP A 500 16.39 -1.30 30.25
N TYR A 501 16.11 -0.81 29.04
CA TYR A 501 15.65 -1.66 27.95
C TYR A 501 16.77 -2.55 27.42
N TYR A 502 18.00 -2.04 27.36
CA TYR A 502 19.17 -2.85 26.99
C TYR A 502 19.29 -4.07 27.90
N ALA A 503 19.21 -3.89 29.22
CA ALA A 503 19.32 -4.98 30.18
C ALA A 503 18.19 -6.01 30.02
N ARG A 504 16.96 -5.56 29.79
CA ARG A 504 15.80 -6.46 29.56
C ARG A 504 15.93 -7.24 28.25
N ILE A 505 16.36 -6.58 27.16
CA ILE A 505 16.62 -7.22 25.87
C ILE A 505 17.77 -8.23 26.00
N ARG A 506 18.82 -7.90 26.77
CA ARG A 506 19.91 -8.84 27.05
C ARG A 506 19.42 -10.06 27.82
N ALA A 507 18.58 -9.89 28.84
CA ALA A 507 18.03 -11.02 29.58
C ALA A 507 17.20 -11.94 28.67
N GLU A 508 16.40 -11.37 27.78
CA GLU A 508 15.64 -12.11 26.76
C GLU A 508 16.58 -12.84 25.77
N ALA A 509 17.63 -12.17 25.31
CA ALA A 509 18.64 -12.77 24.43
C ALA A 509 19.40 -13.91 25.12
N ASP A 510 19.80 -13.73 26.37
CA ASP A 510 20.55 -14.73 27.14
C ASP A 510 19.70 -15.97 27.41
N ALA A 511 18.41 -15.80 27.69
CA ALA A 511 17.48 -16.92 27.83
C ALA A 511 17.28 -17.66 26.50
N LEU A 512 17.21 -16.93 25.39
CA LEU A 512 16.96 -17.50 24.07
C LEU A 512 18.17 -18.24 23.49
N PHE A 513 19.37 -17.64 23.57
CA PHE A 513 20.62 -18.19 23.03
C PHE A 513 21.40 -19.08 24.02
N GLY A 514 20.92 -19.22 25.26
CA GLY A 514 21.62 -19.94 26.33
C GLY A 514 21.88 -21.42 26.03
N ASN A 515 21.07 -22.05 25.17
CA ASN A 515 21.18 -23.45 24.78
C ASN A 515 21.65 -23.62 23.31
N GLY A 516 22.33 -22.61 22.77
CA GLY A 516 22.76 -22.58 21.36
C GLY A 516 21.84 -21.76 20.48
N ASP A 517 21.99 -21.93 19.17
CA ASP A 517 21.24 -21.14 18.19
C ASP A 517 19.76 -21.54 18.12
N PRO A 518 18.83 -20.60 18.35
CA PRO A 518 17.40 -20.88 18.24
C PRO A 518 17.02 -21.19 16.80
N ALA A 519 16.07 -22.12 16.62
CA ALA A 519 15.44 -22.35 15.33
C ALA A 519 14.68 -21.08 14.87
N GLY A 520 14.44 -20.96 13.55
CA GLY A 520 13.83 -19.75 12.98
C GLY A 520 12.41 -19.46 13.48
N ASP A 521 11.68 -20.47 13.93
CA ASP A 521 10.35 -20.33 14.52
C ASP A 521 10.34 -19.92 16.00
N ALA A 522 11.50 -19.93 16.67
CA ALA A 522 11.63 -19.53 18.07
C ALA A 522 11.34 -18.05 18.33
N PHE A 523 11.51 -17.17 17.34
CA PHE A 523 11.33 -15.71 17.48
C PHE A 523 9.87 -15.25 17.39
N THR A 524 8.97 -15.94 18.09
CA THR A 524 7.57 -15.51 18.17
C THR A 524 7.44 -14.23 19.00
N PRO A 525 6.44 -13.36 18.74
CA PRO A 525 6.22 -12.17 19.56
C PRO A 525 6.08 -12.45 21.06
N ALA A 526 5.63 -13.65 21.45
CA ALA A 526 5.54 -14.04 22.87
C ALA A 526 6.91 -14.45 23.46
N ALA A 527 7.75 -15.12 22.67
CA ALA A 527 9.08 -15.58 23.11
C ALA A 527 10.09 -14.43 23.20
N VAL A 528 9.94 -13.41 22.36
CA VAL A 528 10.79 -12.19 22.35
C VAL A 528 9.97 -10.93 22.60
N ASP A 529 9.07 -10.97 23.58
CA ASP A 529 8.07 -9.92 23.84
C ASP A 529 8.68 -8.54 24.04
N ILE A 530 9.74 -8.42 24.84
CA ILE A 530 10.39 -7.12 25.09
C ILE A 530 11.01 -6.60 23.81
N THR A 531 11.78 -7.43 23.09
CA THR A 531 12.45 -7.00 21.86
C THR A 531 11.43 -6.68 20.77
N HIS A 532 10.37 -7.48 20.63
CA HIS A 532 9.30 -7.24 19.68
C HIS A 532 8.66 -5.87 19.92
N ARG A 533 8.16 -5.61 21.14
CA ARG A 533 7.53 -4.33 21.49
C ARG A 533 8.50 -3.16 21.38
N PHE A 534 9.77 -3.37 21.72
CA PHE A 534 10.82 -2.38 21.58
C PHE A 534 11.06 -2.00 20.10
N VAL A 535 11.17 -2.98 19.21
CA VAL A 535 11.34 -2.74 17.77
C VAL A 535 10.09 -2.06 17.20
N THR A 536 8.88 -2.47 17.57
CA THR A 536 7.63 -1.81 17.17
C THR A 536 7.65 -0.32 17.56
N GLU A 537 8.06 0.03 18.78
CA GLU A 537 8.14 1.43 19.24
C GLU A 537 9.22 2.21 18.50
N CYS A 538 10.35 1.58 18.20
CA CYS A 538 11.37 2.20 17.37
C CYS A 538 10.85 2.53 15.97
N LEU A 539 10.03 1.67 15.37
CA LEU A 539 9.49 1.90 14.02
C LEU A 539 8.39 2.96 13.99
N ARG A 540 7.65 3.13 15.11
CA ARG A 540 6.73 4.28 15.30
C ARG A 540 7.50 5.60 15.45
N MET A 541 8.51 5.64 16.31
CA MET A 541 9.24 6.87 16.61
C MET A 541 10.23 7.26 15.51
N TYR A 542 10.82 6.29 14.83
CA TYR A 542 11.88 6.51 13.84
C TYR A 542 11.54 5.89 12.47
N PRO A 543 10.41 6.26 11.84
CA PRO A 543 10.02 5.68 10.56
C PRO A 543 10.98 6.14 9.46
N ILE A 544 11.50 5.22 8.65
CA ILE A 544 12.51 5.55 7.63
C ILE A 544 11.90 6.29 6.43
N VAL A 545 10.70 5.91 6.04
CA VAL A 545 9.98 6.48 4.90
C VAL A 545 8.68 7.11 5.41
N PRO A 546 8.68 8.42 5.74
CA PRO A 546 7.55 9.07 6.37
C PRO A 546 6.41 9.40 5.40
N VAL A 547 6.71 9.45 4.10
CA VAL A 547 5.81 9.91 3.04
C VAL A 547 5.84 8.96 1.85
N SER A 548 4.67 8.63 1.30
CA SER A 548 4.51 8.01 -0.01
C SER A 548 4.03 9.04 -1.03
N VAL A 549 4.69 9.11 -2.18
CA VAL A 549 4.29 9.99 -3.27
C VAL A 549 3.42 9.22 -4.27
N ARG A 550 2.30 9.82 -4.66
CA ARG A 550 1.37 9.25 -5.64
C ARG A 550 0.90 10.32 -6.63
N ASN A 551 0.41 9.87 -7.76
CA ASN A 551 -0.29 10.69 -8.73
C ASN A 551 -1.77 10.31 -8.76
N VAL A 552 -2.63 11.32 -8.81
CA VAL A 552 -4.08 11.15 -8.91
C VAL A 552 -4.43 10.77 -10.35
N MET A 553 -4.88 9.54 -10.55
CA MET A 553 -5.37 9.04 -11.84
C MET A 553 -6.75 9.58 -12.17
N ASN A 554 -7.59 9.68 -11.13
CA ASN A 554 -9.00 10.00 -11.22
C ASN A 554 -9.33 11.02 -10.13
N SER A 555 -10.08 12.06 -10.46
CA SER A 555 -10.48 13.05 -9.47
C SER A 555 -11.26 12.38 -8.34
N CYS A 556 -10.91 12.70 -7.10
CA CYS A 556 -11.57 12.17 -5.91
C CYS A 556 -11.76 13.27 -4.86
N VAL A 557 -12.63 13.01 -3.89
CA VAL A 557 -12.82 13.87 -2.73
C VAL A 557 -12.38 13.11 -1.50
N VAL A 558 -11.43 13.67 -0.74
CA VAL A 558 -10.89 13.06 0.47
C VAL A 558 -11.07 14.03 1.63
N GLU A 559 -11.77 13.64 2.69
CA GLU A 559 -12.07 14.51 3.84
C GLU A 559 -12.75 15.85 3.47
N GLY A 560 -13.49 15.84 2.36
CA GLY A 560 -14.15 17.01 1.77
C GLY A 560 -13.26 17.86 0.88
N TYR A 561 -12.02 17.47 0.60
CA TYR A 561 -11.09 18.17 -0.31
C TYR A 561 -11.02 17.47 -1.66
N GLU A 562 -11.21 18.24 -2.73
CA GLU A 562 -11.09 17.71 -4.09
C GLU A 562 -9.62 17.59 -4.52
N LEU A 563 -9.26 16.41 -5.02
CA LEU A 563 -7.95 16.12 -5.59
C LEU A 563 -8.11 15.99 -7.11
N PRO A 564 -7.54 16.91 -7.91
CA PRO A 564 -7.72 16.89 -9.36
C PRO A 564 -6.84 15.82 -10.03
N VAL A 565 -7.30 15.33 -11.19
CA VAL A 565 -6.53 14.41 -12.04
C VAL A 565 -5.15 15.00 -12.36
N GLY A 566 -4.12 14.15 -12.30
CA GLY A 566 -2.73 14.52 -12.57
C GLY A 566 -2.00 15.12 -11.36
N ALA A 567 -2.71 15.53 -10.30
CA ALA A 567 -2.08 16.07 -9.11
C ALA A 567 -1.10 15.08 -8.49
N ARG A 568 0.07 15.59 -8.08
CA ARG A 568 1.01 14.84 -7.25
C ARG A 568 0.67 15.08 -5.79
N ILE A 569 0.41 14.00 -5.07
CA ILE A 569 0.08 14.02 -3.65
C ILE A 569 1.14 13.30 -2.81
N ASN A 570 1.28 13.75 -1.57
CA ASN A 570 2.23 13.25 -0.59
C ASN A 570 1.42 12.69 0.59
N ILE A 571 1.30 11.38 0.69
CA ILE A 571 0.63 10.72 1.80
C ILE A 571 1.63 10.65 2.95
N ALA A 572 1.47 11.50 3.96
CA ALA A 572 2.31 11.51 5.16
C ALA A 572 1.88 10.40 6.13
N GLN A 573 2.07 9.15 5.72
CA GLN A 573 1.51 7.99 6.40
C GLN A 573 1.94 7.82 7.87
N THR A 574 3.08 8.40 8.25
CA THR A 574 3.59 8.32 9.63
C THR A 574 3.33 9.60 10.42
N ALA A 575 2.64 10.59 9.87
CA ALA A 575 2.17 11.73 10.67
C ALA A 575 1.32 11.26 11.87
N PRO A 576 0.40 10.27 11.71
CA PRO A 576 -0.37 9.74 12.83
C PRO A 576 0.47 9.17 13.97
N HIS A 577 1.73 8.75 13.72
CA HIS A 577 2.65 8.31 14.78
C HIS A 577 2.90 9.37 15.86
N TYR A 578 2.65 10.64 15.53
CA TYR A 578 2.90 11.80 16.40
C TYR A 578 1.62 12.56 16.78
N MET A 579 0.43 11.96 16.56
CA MET A 579 -0.84 12.56 16.92
C MET A 579 -1.37 11.97 18.22
N GLU A 580 -1.80 12.83 19.15
CA GLU A 580 -2.21 12.49 20.52
C GLU A 580 -3.45 11.57 20.58
N ASP A 581 -4.36 11.75 19.64
CA ASP A 581 -5.58 10.97 19.45
C ASP A 581 -5.30 9.53 18.97
N VAL A 582 -4.12 9.28 18.41
CA VAL A 582 -3.68 7.96 17.94
C VAL A 582 -2.70 7.32 18.93
N PHE A 583 -1.70 8.09 19.39
CA PHE A 583 -0.70 7.65 20.36
C PHE A 583 -0.62 8.68 21.50
N PRO A 584 -1.27 8.43 22.65
CA PRO A 584 -1.20 9.32 23.81
C PRO A 584 0.25 9.54 24.26
N ASP A 585 0.64 10.75 24.64
CA ASP A 585 2.03 11.16 24.86
C ASP A 585 2.96 10.75 23.70
N PRO A 586 2.74 11.22 22.46
CA PRO A 586 3.34 10.64 21.25
C PRO A 586 4.88 10.70 21.21
N PHE A 587 5.49 11.62 21.97
CA PHE A 587 6.94 11.76 22.05
C PHE A 587 7.59 10.88 23.13
N LYS A 588 6.79 10.25 24.00
CA LYS A 588 7.27 9.30 25.02
C LYS A 588 7.55 7.95 24.37
N PHE A 589 8.78 7.44 24.57
CA PHE A 589 9.16 6.09 24.20
C PHE A 589 8.53 5.11 25.18
N ASP A 590 7.52 4.37 24.74
CA ASP A 590 6.71 3.49 25.58
C ASP A 590 6.39 2.19 24.84
N ILE A 591 7.03 1.09 25.27
CA ILE A 591 6.81 -0.24 24.68
C ILE A 591 5.52 -0.91 25.16
N ASP A 592 4.89 -0.40 26.22
CA ASP A 592 3.66 -0.97 26.78
C ASP A 592 2.40 -0.52 26.00
N ARG A 593 2.57 0.38 25.01
CA ARG A 593 1.56 0.73 23.97
C ARG A 593 0.95 -0.47 23.26
N TYR A 594 1.71 -1.57 23.20
CA TYR A 594 1.36 -2.73 22.40
C TYR A 594 0.77 -3.88 23.22
N LEU A 595 0.69 -3.72 24.54
CA LEU A 595 -0.01 -4.64 25.42
C LEU A 595 -1.52 -4.37 25.42
N PRO A 596 -2.37 -5.39 25.66
CA PRO A 596 -3.78 -5.18 25.95
C PRO A 596 -3.99 -4.30 27.20
N PRO A 597 -5.01 -3.43 27.22
CA PRO A 597 -6.01 -3.22 26.18
C PRO A 597 -5.59 -2.21 25.09
N ARG A 598 -4.42 -1.57 25.21
CA ARG A 598 -3.99 -0.44 24.36
C ARG A 598 -3.84 -0.83 22.89
N CYS A 599 -3.08 -1.88 22.61
CA CYS A 599 -2.91 -2.45 21.26
C CYS A 599 -2.73 -1.40 20.13
N GLU A 600 -2.02 -0.29 20.40
CA GLU A 600 -2.02 0.91 19.53
C GLU A 600 -1.47 0.62 18.12
N HIS A 601 -0.66 -0.44 17.97
CA HIS A 601 -0.15 -0.95 16.68
C HIS A 601 -1.24 -1.49 15.73
N ARG A 602 -2.46 -1.76 16.23
CA ARG A 602 -3.61 -2.19 15.42
C ARG A 602 -4.38 -1.02 14.81
N SER A 603 -4.10 0.20 15.27
CA SER A 603 -4.71 1.41 14.71
C SER A 603 -4.26 1.63 13.25
N PRO A 604 -5.14 2.12 12.35
CA PRO A 604 -4.75 2.59 11.02
C PRO A 604 -3.66 3.67 11.03
N GLY A 605 -3.43 4.32 12.18
CA GLY A 605 -2.33 5.27 12.36
C GLY A 605 -0.93 4.63 12.43
N TYR A 606 -0.81 3.33 12.76
CA TYR A 606 0.49 2.66 12.78
C TYR A 606 0.90 2.18 11.36
N ALA A 607 1.52 3.07 10.57
CA ALA A 607 1.93 2.78 9.20
C ALA A 607 3.44 2.94 8.88
N PRO A 608 4.38 2.30 9.61
CA PRO A 608 5.82 2.41 9.32
C PRO A 608 6.25 1.75 8.00
N TYR A 609 5.39 0.90 7.42
CA TYR A 609 5.66 0.13 6.20
C TYR A 609 4.93 0.67 4.97
N GLY A 610 4.38 1.89 5.06
CA GLY A 610 3.45 2.44 4.07
C GLY A 610 2.04 1.86 4.22
N VAL A 611 1.15 2.32 3.34
CA VAL A 611 -0.28 2.00 3.32
C VAL A 611 -0.69 1.46 1.95
N GLY A 612 -1.78 0.69 1.94
CA GLY A 612 -2.47 0.15 0.78
C GLY A 612 -1.72 -0.97 0.08
N THR A 613 -2.06 -1.16 -1.18
CA THR A 613 -1.53 -2.21 -2.07
C THR A 613 0.00 -2.18 -2.17
N HIS A 614 0.58 -0.99 -2.03
CA HIS A 614 2.02 -0.72 -2.09
C HIS A 614 2.76 -0.80 -0.75
N ARG A 615 2.11 -1.33 0.31
CA ARG A 615 2.79 -1.62 1.60
C ARG A 615 4.06 -2.44 1.35
N CYS A 616 5.12 -2.20 2.12
CA CYS A 616 6.42 -2.86 1.95
C CYS A 616 6.28 -4.38 1.85
N LEU A 617 6.78 -4.99 0.77
CA LEU A 617 6.72 -6.45 0.57
C LEU A 617 7.60 -7.21 1.58
N GLY A 618 8.71 -6.61 2.00
CA GLY A 618 9.70 -7.20 2.90
C GLY A 618 9.49 -6.91 4.40
N PHE A 619 8.32 -6.41 4.83
CA PHE A 619 8.15 -5.97 6.22
C PHE A 619 8.35 -7.10 7.25
N ARG A 620 7.84 -8.31 6.97
CA ARG A 620 8.00 -9.48 7.86
C ARG A 620 9.46 -9.95 7.95
N TRP A 621 10.22 -9.81 6.87
CA TRP A 621 11.67 -10.03 6.87
C TRP A 621 12.38 -9.02 7.75
N MET A 622 12.09 -7.73 7.54
CA MET A 622 12.66 -6.64 8.31
C MET A 622 12.43 -6.81 9.81
N GLU A 623 11.19 -7.08 10.25
CA GLU A 623 10.88 -7.25 11.68
C GLU A 623 11.71 -8.37 12.31
N LEU A 624 11.71 -9.56 11.70
CA LEU A 624 12.45 -10.72 12.20
C LEU A 624 13.97 -10.46 12.22
N GLN A 625 14.51 -9.91 11.14
CA GLN A 625 15.93 -9.61 11.02
C GLN A 625 16.40 -8.53 12.02
N LEU A 626 15.59 -7.49 12.25
CA LEU A 626 15.90 -6.47 13.26
C LEU A 626 15.92 -7.07 14.67
N MET A 627 14.92 -7.88 15.02
CA MET A 627 14.87 -8.53 16.34
C MET A 627 16.08 -9.45 16.57
N ILE A 628 16.40 -10.32 15.60
CA ILE A 628 17.55 -11.23 15.70
C ILE A 628 18.85 -10.43 15.87
N ASN A 629 19.08 -9.42 15.03
CA ASN A 629 20.30 -8.62 15.11
C ASN A 629 20.43 -7.87 16.43
N VAL A 630 19.33 -7.34 16.98
CA VAL A 630 19.31 -6.66 18.28
C VAL A 630 19.63 -7.62 19.41
N LEU A 631 18.97 -8.79 19.44
CA LEU A 631 19.21 -9.83 20.45
C LEU A 631 20.66 -10.32 20.41
N MET A 632 21.20 -10.60 19.21
CA MET A 632 22.58 -11.05 19.06
C MET A 632 23.59 -9.99 19.52
N ILE A 633 23.38 -8.72 19.20
CA ILE A 633 24.23 -7.64 19.74
C ILE A 633 24.14 -7.60 21.26
N ALA A 634 22.93 -7.62 21.82
CA ALA A 634 22.73 -7.53 23.27
C ALA A 634 23.32 -8.73 24.02
N HIS A 635 23.32 -9.92 23.40
CA HIS A 635 23.91 -11.15 23.93
C HIS A 635 25.45 -11.10 24.00
N HIS A 636 26.11 -10.46 23.02
CA HIS A 636 27.58 -10.48 22.91
C HIS A 636 28.27 -9.21 23.39
N PHE A 637 27.64 -8.04 23.26
CA PHE A 637 28.28 -6.75 23.49
C PHE A 637 27.42 -5.80 24.32
N THR A 638 28.08 -4.84 24.96
CA THR A 638 27.45 -3.61 25.47
C THR A 638 27.85 -2.47 24.53
N LEU A 639 26.87 -1.79 23.93
CA LEU A 639 27.11 -0.64 23.05
C LEU A 639 26.67 0.65 23.73
N GLU A 640 27.45 1.70 23.56
CA GLU A 640 27.13 3.05 24.03
C GLU A 640 27.05 4.05 22.87
N VAL A 641 26.23 5.09 23.06
CA VAL A 641 26.17 6.22 22.13
C VAL A 641 27.40 7.11 22.31
N ALA A 642 28.10 7.37 21.20
CA ALA A 642 29.24 8.27 21.15
C ALA A 642 29.00 9.44 20.17
N PRO A 643 29.36 10.69 20.55
CA PRO A 643 29.85 11.11 21.87
C PRO A 643 28.76 11.04 22.95
N ALA A 644 29.12 10.99 24.24
CA ALA A 644 28.17 10.85 25.35
C ALA A 644 27.08 11.95 25.39
N ASN A 645 27.41 13.16 24.92
CA ASN A 645 26.48 14.30 24.82
C ASN A 645 25.77 14.39 23.45
N PHE A 646 25.69 13.29 22.71
CA PHE A 646 25.07 13.28 21.39
C PHE A 646 23.59 13.69 21.47
N LYS A 647 23.25 14.78 20.78
CA LYS A 647 21.87 15.23 20.59
C LYS A 647 21.31 14.64 19.30
N PHE A 648 20.28 13.81 19.43
CA PHE A 648 19.64 13.18 18.28
C PHE A 648 18.96 14.22 17.38
N ARG A 649 19.16 14.04 16.08
CA ARG A 649 18.46 14.74 15.00
C ARG A 649 18.35 13.83 13.79
N PHE A 650 17.23 13.95 13.08
CA PHE A 650 17.07 13.28 11.80
C PHE A 650 17.83 14.05 10.71
N ALA A 651 18.44 13.30 9.80
CA ALA A 651 18.82 13.80 8.49
C ALA A 651 17.72 13.38 7.49
N PRO A 652 16.91 14.31 6.97
CA PRO A 652 15.65 13.94 6.33
C PRO A 652 15.73 13.43 4.88
N PHE A 653 16.89 13.54 4.21
CA PHE A 653 17.03 13.24 2.78
C PHE A 653 18.10 12.19 2.45
N PRO A 654 17.88 11.29 1.46
CA PRO A 654 16.61 11.07 0.76
C PRO A 654 15.55 10.31 1.58
N SER A 655 15.89 9.86 2.78
CA SER A 655 15.02 9.20 3.76
C SER A 655 15.44 9.63 5.17
N LEU A 656 14.57 9.41 6.15
CA LEU A 656 14.90 9.65 7.55
C LEU A 656 15.99 8.68 8.02
N LYS A 657 17.03 9.23 8.64
CA LYS A 657 18.18 8.47 9.17
C LYS A 657 18.88 9.29 10.24
N PRO A 658 19.72 8.66 11.09
CA PRO A 658 20.44 9.41 12.10
C PRO A 658 21.49 10.34 11.46
N SER A 659 21.81 11.41 12.19
CA SER A 659 22.94 12.27 11.87
C SER A 659 24.24 11.47 11.68
N LYS A 660 25.07 11.88 10.72
CA LYS A 660 26.40 11.28 10.48
C LYS A 660 27.33 11.32 11.70
N LYS A 661 27.01 12.17 12.69
CA LYS A 661 27.77 12.31 13.94
C LYS A 661 27.52 11.16 14.93
N LEU A 662 26.46 10.38 14.76
CA LEU A 662 26.16 9.25 15.64
C LEU A 662 27.20 8.14 15.45
N LYS A 663 27.84 7.74 16.54
CA LYS A 663 28.73 6.59 16.62
C LYS A 663 28.27 5.63 17.72
N PHE A 664 28.63 4.36 17.56
CA PHE A 664 28.51 3.36 18.62
C PHE A 664 29.90 3.00 19.12
N ARG A 665 30.10 3.14 20.43
CA ARG A 665 31.29 2.66 21.13
C ARG A 665 31.02 1.26 21.66
N VAL A 666 31.93 0.32 21.39
CA VAL A 666 31.87 -1.01 22.03
C VAL A 666 32.41 -0.85 23.44
N ALA A 667 31.52 -0.76 24.42
CA ALA A 667 31.90 -0.54 25.82
C ALA A 667 32.47 -1.81 26.45
N GLU A 668 31.90 -2.96 26.09
CA GLU A 668 32.22 -4.25 26.66
C GLU A 668 31.91 -5.37 25.67
N GLN A 669 32.71 -6.44 25.70
CA GLN A 669 32.38 -7.72 25.09
C GLN A 669 32.04 -8.72 26.19
N VAL A 670 30.75 -9.01 26.34
CA VAL A 670 30.20 -9.87 27.41
C VAL A 670 30.50 -11.33 27.12
N ARG A 671 30.44 -11.72 25.85
CA ARG A 671 30.66 -13.09 25.38
C ARG A 671 31.48 -13.09 24.11
N LYS A 672 32.35 -14.09 23.95
CA LYS A 672 33.09 -14.29 22.71
C LYS A 672 32.13 -14.55 21.55
N VAL A 673 32.44 -13.98 20.39
CA VAL A 673 31.76 -14.30 19.15
C VAL A 673 32.49 -15.48 18.53
N VAL A 674 31.82 -16.61 18.36
CA VAL A 674 32.37 -17.79 17.67
C VAL A 674 31.95 -17.70 16.21
N ALA A 675 32.88 -17.32 15.32
CA ALA A 675 32.60 -17.10 13.91
C ALA A 675 32.18 -18.37 13.17
#